data_AF-A0A818U1Z6-F1
#
_entry.id   AF-A0A818U1Z6-F1
#
_cell.length_a   1.000
_cell.length_b   1.000
_cell.length_c   1.000
_cell.angle_alpha   90.00
_cell.angle_beta   90.00
_cell.angle_gamma   90.00
#
_symmetry.space_group_name_H-M   'P 1'
#
loop_
_entity.id
_entity.type
_entity.pdbx_description
1 polymer ?
#
loop_
_entity_poly.entity_id
_entity_poly.type
_entity_poly.pdbx_seq_one_letter_code
_entity_poly.pdbx_strand_id
1 'polypeptide(L)'
;MQEPERFERYTPKFPLPVDITSMSRQDTICQFCGISYLIHNEIKALEIKCQKLEADLAYYTGISSREAALEQLLQTERTRITDLESAVSINTHKLNEMTRKRQLAQDQLEQSKIAHQETKLALSQCSSNTRATCNQIQHIRKEHSSLKDFYLKEIKNWKTYFSTIEMTLQKEIQTTIDKYTKQMNNYQTETERYQQQMNETNKSLRDFQIKYQQLQLESKESHTKTQNDLEAARKEIQIHQNELSRLHQQISQIEHIRLQLQNELEQTKQQCRQLEQKILDKDESKKNVDLLIDQYRQQLTNEKELRIKTDSELENVRSKLVKLTNEYEELNITKNEFETNELNTRRKMDEVNRSRQAILDRTRDEYEKLLGKYNDLDEVYRELVNIREKETLESEMIRRELERLHNENIELTKQRETLNITHDIQIKKVHDTYAIKLHEAEQWPDRLQTELNHQREQHRIQMIELERQLKKNFTIELDIEKQKTSGLLRKYEKDSDHSTQKLRYELISTEKVSIEQRQYYEQQIEQLQRDKNDLKKELDTVRDVLKELHEQINNQHAINNDQINTLKLKEDLLAKETNLFQAQSIINELKKELEQAREEMITLQETVHKECTEREQLKDSLIEARQQLLAMKKNGVLSGKTGRSLHSPPVAFEEIERRVSGPLPISHQQNQQYPSIVHNQNSSFVQSEPSTRDNTLPGDTADLMARPMSSSYGVSYRHKPLPPINPQQLQQQQQGRRGSVPSTNKAEQLLENQRRIARFIKHIK
;
A
#
# COMPACT_ATOMS: atom_id res chain seq x y z
N MET A 1 -9.69 113.25 49.52
CA MET A 1 -9.57 114.70 49.20
C MET A 1 -10.09 115.48 50.39
N GLN A 2 -9.76 116.76 50.52
CA GLN A 2 -10.07 117.54 51.74
C GLN A 2 -11.59 117.71 51.95
N GLU A 3 -12.01 117.67 53.22
CA GLU A 3 -13.35 118.12 53.60
C GLU A 3 -13.45 119.64 53.44
N PRO A 4 -14.51 120.19 52.81
CA PRO A 4 -14.70 121.63 52.75
C PRO A 4 -15.20 122.16 54.09
N GLU A 5 -14.65 123.29 54.54
CA GLU A 5 -15.06 123.94 55.78
C GLU A 5 -16.56 124.27 55.79
N ARG A 6 -17.30 123.64 56.71
CA ARG A 6 -18.72 123.93 56.91
C ARG A 6 -18.87 125.28 57.61
N PHE A 7 -19.10 126.32 56.83
CA PHE A 7 -19.68 127.58 57.32
C PHE A 7 -20.88 127.28 58.24
N GLU A 8 -20.88 127.84 59.45
CA GLU A 8 -22.02 127.74 60.37
C GLU A 8 -23.24 128.46 59.78
N ARG A 9 -24.10 127.70 59.09
CA ARG A 9 -25.36 128.20 58.55
C ARG A 9 -26.33 128.49 59.70
N TYR A 10 -26.39 129.75 60.12
CA TYR A 10 -27.40 130.23 61.06
C TYR A 10 -28.78 129.80 60.58
N THR A 11 -29.41 128.88 61.33
CA THR A 11 -30.68 128.28 60.98
C THR A 11 -31.78 128.98 61.78
N PRO A 12 -32.68 129.76 61.15
CA PRO A 12 -33.82 130.35 61.86
C PRO A 12 -34.67 129.25 62.49
N LYS A 13 -34.75 129.23 63.83
CA LYS A 13 -35.47 128.20 64.60
C LYS A 13 -37.00 128.28 64.49
N PHE A 14 -37.52 129.32 63.85
CA PHE A 14 -38.95 129.54 63.62
C PHE A 14 -39.20 129.74 62.12
N PRO A 15 -40.23 129.12 61.54
CA PRO A 15 -40.74 129.56 60.24
C PRO A 15 -41.25 131.01 60.37
N LEU A 16 -41.17 131.77 59.28
CA LEU A 16 -41.72 133.12 59.23
C LEU A 16 -43.24 133.07 59.51
N PRO A 17 -43.81 134.00 60.30
CA PRO A 17 -45.25 134.08 60.52
C PRO A 17 -46.04 134.12 59.19
N VAL A 18 -47.21 133.50 59.20
CA VAL A 18 -48.06 133.31 57.99
C VAL A 18 -48.37 134.64 57.30
N ASP A 19 -48.49 135.70 58.09
CA ASP A 19 -48.74 137.07 57.64
C ASP A 19 -47.66 137.61 56.70
N ILE A 20 -46.41 137.15 56.84
CA ILE A 20 -45.29 137.57 55.97
C ILE A 20 -45.32 136.79 54.64
N THR A 21 -45.80 135.54 54.64
CA THR A 21 -45.98 134.76 53.40
C THR A 21 -47.15 135.23 52.52
N SER A 22 -48.06 136.05 53.04
CA SER A 22 -49.17 136.67 52.29
C SER A 22 -48.94 138.14 51.92
N MET A 23 -47.82 138.76 52.35
CA MET A 23 -47.45 140.13 51.98
C MET A 23 -47.09 140.29 50.50
N SER A 24 -47.20 141.51 49.98
CA SER A 24 -46.80 141.81 48.61
C SER A 24 -45.28 141.63 48.43
N ARG A 25 -44.85 141.31 47.20
CA ARG A 25 -43.41 141.14 46.90
C ARG A 25 -42.57 142.40 47.16
N GLN A 26 -43.18 143.58 47.22
CA GLN A 26 -42.48 144.84 47.50
C GLN A 26 -42.18 145.01 49.01
N ASP A 27 -43.01 144.42 49.88
CA ASP A 27 -42.89 144.55 51.34
C ASP A 27 -42.03 143.45 51.99
N THR A 28 -41.73 142.37 51.26
CA THR A 28 -40.91 141.23 51.75
C THR A 28 -39.39 141.46 51.61
N ILE A 29 -38.96 142.70 51.39
CA ILE A 29 -37.56 143.11 51.19
C ILE A 29 -37.05 143.82 52.46
N CYS A 30 -35.93 143.35 53.02
CA CYS A 30 -35.37 143.98 54.22
C CYS A 30 -34.80 145.37 53.91
N GLN A 31 -35.36 146.42 54.52
CA GLN A 31 -35.00 147.82 54.26
C GLN A 31 -33.53 148.18 54.54
N PHE A 32 -32.80 147.36 55.31
CA PHE A 32 -31.38 147.57 55.65
C PHE A 32 -30.39 146.82 54.76
N CYS A 33 -30.81 145.80 53.99
CA CYS A 33 -29.88 145.01 53.16
C CYS A 33 -30.39 144.63 51.77
N GLY A 34 -31.64 144.94 51.40
CA GLY A 34 -32.20 144.69 50.06
C GLY A 34 -32.46 143.23 49.72
N ILE A 35 -32.10 142.28 50.59
CA ILE A 35 -32.34 140.85 50.42
C ILE A 35 -33.81 140.55 50.81
N SER A 36 -34.54 139.84 49.94
CA SER A 36 -35.89 139.37 50.25
C SER A 36 -35.85 138.19 51.21
N TYR A 37 -36.73 138.19 52.22
CA TYR A 37 -36.87 137.09 53.17
C TYR A 37 -37.25 135.74 52.50
N LEU A 38 -37.76 135.77 51.27
CA LEU A 38 -38.06 134.59 50.45
C LEU A 38 -36.80 133.77 50.10
N ILE A 39 -35.63 134.42 49.99
CA ILE A 39 -34.38 133.78 49.54
C ILE A 39 -33.93 132.67 50.51
N HIS A 40 -34.21 132.78 51.82
CA HIS A 40 -33.92 131.71 52.77
C HIS A 40 -34.77 130.45 52.55
N ASN A 41 -36.04 130.59 52.15
CA ASN A 41 -36.87 129.44 51.80
C ASN A 41 -36.43 128.80 50.48
N GLU A 42 -36.00 129.61 49.51
CA GLU A 42 -35.52 129.13 48.21
C GLU A 42 -34.16 128.40 48.32
N ILE A 43 -33.23 128.92 49.13
CA ILE A 43 -32.00 128.21 49.53
C ILE A 43 -32.34 126.86 50.17
N LYS A 44 -33.28 126.83 51.12
CA LYS A 44 -33.64 125.58 51.84
C LYS A 44 -34.37 124.56 50.94
N ALA A 45 -35.15 125.04 49.98
CA ALA A 45 -35.74 124.19 48.94
C ALA A 45 -34.67 123.61 48.00
N LEU A 46 -33.63 124.39 47.66
CA LEU A 46 -32.48 123.93 46.90
C LEU A 46 -31.62 122.94 47.70
N GLU A 47 -31.40 123.14 49.00
CA GLU A 47 -30.71 122.18 49.88
C GLU A 47 -31.41 120.81 49.87
N ILE A 48 -32.74 120.78 50.06
CA ILE A 48 -33.54 119.55 50.04
C ILE A 48 -33.49 118.90 48.64
N LYS A 49 -33.51 119.71 47.57
CA LYS A 49 -33.38 119.22 46.19
C LYS A 49 -31.98 118.63 45.92
N CYS A 50 -30.92 119.23 46.42
CA CYS A 50 -29.56 118.70 46.34
C CYS A 50 -29.44 117.37 47.10
N GLN A 51 -29.88 117.30 48.35
CA GLN A 51 -29.88 116.07 49.14
C GLN A 51 -30.66 114.93 48.46
N LYS A 52 -31.79 115.24 47.82
CA LYS A 52 -32.53 114.25 47.03
C LYS A 52 -31.74 113.80 45.79
N LEU A 53 -31.15 114.73 45.03
CA LEU A 53 -30.34 114.39 43.85
C LEU A 53 -29.07 113.61 44.21
N GLU A 54 -28.46 113.89 45.37
CA GLU A 54 -27.34 113.13 45.93
C GLU A 54 -27.74 111.70 46.29
N ALA A 55 -28.92 111.51 46.91
CA ALA A 55 -29.47 110.19 47.20
C ALA A 55 -29.86 109.41 45.93
N ASP A 56 -30.48 110.08 44.95
CA ASP A 56 -30.82 109.51 43.64
C ASP A 56 -29.53 109.10 42.89
N LEU A 57 -28.48 109.94 42.90
CA LEU A 57 -27.16 109.62 42.32
C LEU A 57 -26.47 108.44 43.02
N ALA A 58 -26.52 108.36 44.36
CA ALA A 58 -26.00 107.23 45.11
C ALA A 58 -26.73 105.91 44.77
N TYR A 59 -28.05 105.99 44.56
CA TYR A 59 -28.86 104.86 44.11
C TYR A 59 -28.49 104.42 42.67
N TYR A 60 -28.40 105.34 41.71
CA TYR A 60 -28.06 105.01 40.32
C TYR A 60 -26.61 104.53 40.14
N THR A 61 -25.65 105.07 40.90
CA THR A 61 -24.27 104.54 40.91
C THR A 61 -24.19 103.15 41.54
N GLY A 62 -24.99 102.88 42.58
CA GLY A 62 -25.17 101.53 43.12
C GLY A 62 -25.75 100.54 42.11
N ILE A 63 -26.73 100.97 41.29
CA ILE A 63 -27.27 100.16 40.19
C ILE A 63 -26.18 99.85 39.16
N SER A 64 -25.45 100.86 38.68
CA SER A 64 -24.40 100.69 37.67
C SER A 64 -23.29 99.73 38.14
N SER A 65 -22.86 99.83 39.40
CA SER A 65 -21.89 98.89 40.00
C SER A 65 -22.42 97.45 40.08
N ARG A 66 -23.71 97.27 40.39
CA ARG A 66 -24.37 95.96 40.41
C ARG A 66 -24.52 95.38 39.00
N GLU A 67 -24.85 96.19 38.01
CA GLU A 67 -25.00 95.76 36.61
C GLU A 67 -23.65 95.33 36.03
N ALA A 68 -22.57 96.10 36.26
CA ALA A 68 -21.22 95.71 35.89
C ALA A 68 -20.78 94.36 36.53
N ALA A 69 -21.11 94.13 37.81
CA ALA A 69 -20.83 92.86 38.48
C ALA A 69 -21.64 91.68 37.91
N LEU A 70 -22.92 91.90 37.55
CA LEU A 70 -23.76 90.90 36.89
C LEU A 70 -23.27 90.60 35.47
N GLU A 71 -22.79 91.60 34.74
CA GLU A 71 -22.25 91.43 33.38
C GLU A 71 -20.90 90.70 33.40
N GLN A 72 -20.04 90.95 34.39
CA GLN A 72 -18.83 90.15 34.64
C GLN A 72 -19.17 88.69 34.99
N LEU A 73 -20.21 88.45 35.80
CA LEU A 73 -20.67 87.10 36.13
C LEU A 73 -21.21 86.37 34.89
N LEU A 74 -22.04 87.04 34.07
CA LEU A 74 -22.55 86.53 32.80
C LEU A 74 -21.41 86.19 31.83
N GLN A 75 -20.36 87.03 31.76
CA GLN A 75 -19.22 86.76 30.91
C GLN A 75 -18.40 85.56 31.40
N THR A 76 -18.31 85.36 32.72
CA THR A 76 -17.63 84.21 33.34
C THR A 76 -18.37 82.90 33.06
N GLU A 77 -19.70 82.87 33.21
CA GLU A 77 -20.51 81.69 32.90
C GLU A 77 -20.60 81.44 31.38
N ARG A 78 -20.54 82.48 30.52
CA ARG A 78 -20.36 82.31 29.07
C ARG A 78 -19.07 81.55 28.73
N THR A 79 -17.93 81.99 29.28
CA THR A 79 -16.65 81.26 29.06
C THR A 79 -16.72 79.82 29.54
N ARG A 80 -17.34 79.58 30.70
CA ARG A 80 -17.54 78.23 31.25
C ARG A 80 -18.41 77.34 30.36
N ILE A 81 -19.45 77.89 29.72
CA ILE A 81 -20.27 77.16 28.74
C ILE A 81 -19.40 76.77 27.53
N THR A 82 -18.62 77.70 26.98
CA THR A 82 -17.73 77.41 25.84
C THR A 82 -16.68 76.35 26.17
N ASP A 83 -16.09 76.39 27.37
CA ASP A 83 -15.16 75.35 27.85
C ASP A 83 -15.84 73.98 27.92
N LEU A 84 -17.06 73.90 28.47
CA LEU A 84 -17.85 72.67 28.56
C LEU A 84 -18.24 72.13 27.17
N GLU A 85 -18.65 72.99 26.25
CA GLU A 85 -18.94 72.62 24.85
C GLU A 85 -17.70 72.02 24.16
N SER A 86 -16.52 72.63 24.38
CA SER A 86 -15.26 72.10 23.85
C SER A 86 -14.92 70.71 24.43
N ALA A 87 -15.13 70.51 25.74
CA ALA A 87 -14.89 69.25 26.42
C ALA A 87 -15.87 68.15 25.96
N VAL A 88 -17.15 68.49 25.74
CA VAL A 88 -18.16 67.59 25.17
C VAL A 88 -17.78 67.20 23.74
N SER A 89 -17.33 68.14 22.91
CA SER A 89 -16.86 67.87 21.54
C SER A 89 -15.68 66.89 21.51
N ILE A 90 -14.64 67.16 22.33
CA ILE A 90 -13.47 66.29 22.47
C ILE A 90 -13.86 64.88 22.95
N ASN A 91 -14.74 64.77 23.93
CA ASN A 91 -15.18 63.48 24.45
C ASN A 91 -16.08 62.73 23.45
N THR A 92 -16.88 63.43 22.66
CA THR A 92 -17.68 62.86 21.55
C THR A 92 -16.76 62.27 20.47
N HIS A 93 -15.68 62.97 20.09
CA HIS A 93 -14.69 62.41 19.16
C HIS A 93 -14.02 61.15 19.72
N LYS A 94 -13.61 61.15 21.00
CA LYS A 94 -13.01 59.97 21.66
C LYS A 94 -14.00 58.79 21.69
N LEU A 95 -15.27 59.03 21.99
CA LEU A 95 -16.32 58.01 22.01
C LEU A 95 -16.53 57.39 20.61
N ASN A 96 -16.55 58.22 19.56
CA ASN A 96 -16.66 57.76 18.18
C ASN A 96 -15.43 56.93 17.75
N GLU A 97 -14.22 57.36 18.13
CA GLU A 97 -12.99 56.61 17.83
C GLU A 97 -12.96 55.24 18.53
N MET A 98 -13.34 55.19 19.82
CA MET A 98 -13.46 53.95 20.59
C MET A 98 -14.56 53.04 20.05
N THR A 99 -15.67 53.60 19.56
CA THR A 99 -16.75 52.85 18.90
C THR A 99 -16.25 52.21 17.60
N ARG A 100 -15.49 52.96 16.78
CA ARG A 100 -14.86 52.42 15.56
C ARG A 100 -13.83 51.32 15.87
N LYS A 101 -13.01 51.49 16.92
CA LYS A 101 -12.08 50.47 17.41
C LYS A 101 -12.81 49.19 17.88
N ARG A 102 -13.93 49.34 18.60
CA ARG A 102 -14.77 48.21 19.03
C ARG A 102 -15.36 47.45 17.85
N GLN A 103 -15.89 48.17 16.85
CA GLN A 103 -16.45 47.55 15.65
C GLN A 103 -15.39 46.74 14.90
N LEU A 104 -14.22 47.33 14.63
CA LEU A 104 -13.12 46.65 13.94
C LEU A 104 -12.68 45.36 14.67
N ALA A 105 -12.58 45.39 16.00
CA ALA A 105 -12.25 44.21 16.80
C ALA A 105 -13.36 43.14 16.77
N GLN A 106 -14.62 43.55 16.68
CA GLN A 106 -15.78 42.65 16.58
C GLN A 106 -15.85 41.99 15.18
N ASP A 107 -15.58 42.76 14.12
CA ASP A 107 -15.50 42.24 12.74
C ASP A 107 -14.34 41.24 12.58
N GLN A 108 -13.18 41.54 13.16
CA GLN A 108 -12.02 40.63 13.21
C GLN A 108 -12.32 39.34 13.99
N LEU A 109 -13.04 39.44 15.11
CA LEU A 109 -13.47 38.27 15.88
C LEU A 109 -14.41 37.37 15.07
N GLU A 110 -15.34 37.93 14.30
CA GLU A 110 -16.26 37.16 13.47
C GLU A 110 -15.55 36.47 12.29
N GLN A 111 -14.63 37.17 11.62
CA GLN A 111 -13.75 36.57 10.60
C GLN A 111 -12.94 35.40 11.16
N SER A 112 -12.42 35.53 12.39
CA SER A 112 -11.68 34.47 13.08
C SER A 112 -12.55 33.25 13.40
N LYS A 113 -13.82 33.45 13.81
CA LYS A 113 -14.78 32.34 13.98
C LYS A 113 -15.06 31.59 12.68
N ILE A 114 -15.29 32.32 11.58
CA ILE A 114 -15.57 31.72 10.27
C ILE A 114 -14.38 30.87 9.82
N ALA A 115 -13.16 31.42 9.86
CA ALA A 115 -11.94 30.67 9.53
C ALA A 115 -11.70 29.45 10.45
N HIS A 116 -12.03 29.55 11.75
CA HIS A 116 -11.99 28.41 12.66
C HIS A 116 -13.03 27.32 12.31
N GLN A 117 -14.23 27.72 11.88
CA GLN A 117 -15.29 26.79 11.50
C GLN A 117 -15.00 26.10 10.15
N GLU A 118 -14.45 26.83 9.18
CA GLU A 118 -13.94 26.28 7.91
C GLU A 118 -12.80 25.27 8.15
N THR A 119 -11.78 25.64 8.93
CA THR A 119 -10.66 24.73 9.25
C THR A 119 -11.12 23.50 10.04
N LYS A 120 -12.11 23.63 10.94
CA LYS A 120 -12.75 22.50 11.63
C LYS A 120 -13.49 21.56 10.67
N LEU A 121 -14.19 22.09 9.67
CA LEU A 121 -14.84 21.29 8.63
C LEU A 121 -13.81 20.57 7.73
N ALA A 122 -12.76 21.28 7.31
CA ALA A 122 -11.66 20.69 6.53
C ALA A 122 -10.93 19.58 7.31
N LEU A 123 -10.69 19.76 8.61
CA LEU A 123 -10.09 18.72 9.48
C LEU A 123 -11.02 17.50 9.62
N SER A 124 -12.33 17.71 9.78
CA SER A 124 -13.33 16.64 9.79
C SER A 124 -13.30 15.82 8.49
N GLN A 125 -13.36 16.50 7.34
CA GLN A 125 -13.32 15.86 6.02
C GLN A 125 -12.00 15.12 5.78
N CYS A 126 -10.87 15.71 6.18
CA CYS A 126 -9.56 15.07 6.14
C CYS A 126 -9.55 13.77 6.97
N SER A 127 -10.06 13.80 8.20
CA SER A 127 -10.12 12.61 9.07
C SER A 127 -10.99 11.48 8.49
N SER A 128 -12.09 11.83 7.80
CA SER A 128 -12.95 10.88 7.10
C SER A 128 -12.24 10.24 5.91
N ASN A 129 -11.57 11.06 5.09
CA ASN A 129 -10.75 10.59 3.97
C ASN A 129 -9.60 9.68 4.44
N THR A 130 -8.91 10.03 5.53
CA THR A 130 -7.87 9.19 6.14
C THR A 130 -8.44 7.85 6.62
N ARG A 131 -9.62 7.83 7.23
CA ARG A 131 -10.29 6.58 7.64
C ARG A 131 -10.65 5.71 6.42
N ALA A 132 -11.17 6.32 5.35
CA ALA A 132 -11.51 5.61 4.12
C ALA A 132 -10.28 5.00 3.43
N THR A 133 -9.16 5.73 3.32
CA THR A 133 -7.92 5.21 2.72
C THR A 133 -7.27 4.14 3.60
N CYS A 134 -7.28 4.28 4.93
CA CYS A 134 -6.86 3.21 5.84
C CYS A 134 -7.66 1.92 5.64
N ASN A 135 -8.98 2.00 5.47
CA ASN A 135 -9.83 0.84 5.20
C ASN A 135 -9.49 0.18 3.84
N GLN A 136 -9.24 0.97 2.80
CA GLN A 136 -8.80 0.46 1.49
C GLN A 136 -7.43 -0.22 1.57
N ILE A 137 -6.47 0.38 2.28
CA ILE A 137 -5.14 -0.23 2.53
C ILE A 137 -5.29 -1.55 3.31
N GLN A 138 -6.22 -1.64 4.27
CA GLN A 138 -6.51 -2.87 4.99
C GLN A 138 -7.15 -3.95 4.08
N HIS A 139 -7.98 -3.58 3.12
CA HIS A 139 -8.53 -4.49 2.11
C HIS A 139 -7.43 -5.08 1.23
N ILE A 140 -6.61 -4.21 0.62
CA ILE A 140 -5.50 -4.59 -0.26
C ILE A 140 -4.49 -5.49 0.49
N ARG A 141 -4.23 -5.23 1.77
CA ARG A 141 -3.39 -6.10 2.62
C ARG A 141 -3.97 -7.50 2.82
N LYS A 142 -5.29 -7.64 2.95
CA LYS A 142 -5.96 -8.96 3.04
C LYS A 142 -5.86 -9.72 1.72
N GLU A 143 -6.17 -9.07 0.59
CA GLU A 143 -6.09 -9.67 -0.75
C GLU A 143 -4.66 -10.11 -1.08
N HIS A 144 -3.66 -9.28 -0.77
CA HIS A 144 -2.25 -9.61 -0.93
C HIS A 144 -1.83 -10.81 -0.06
N SER A 145 -2.38 -10.97 1.16
CA SER A 145 -2.13 -12.17 1.96
C SER A 145 -2.72 -13.41 1.31
N SER A 146 -4.00 -13.39 0.92
CA SER A 146 -4.66 -14.50 0.23
C SER A 146 -3.92 -14.93 -1.04
N LEU A 147 -3.44 -13.95 -1.83
CA LEU A 147 -2.67 -14.20 -3.04
C LEU A 147 -1.28 -14.79 -2.75
N LYS A 148 -0.59 -14.29 -1.72
CA LYS A 148 0.69 -14.86 -1.23
C LYS A 148 0.51 -16.31 -0.78
N ASP A 149 -0.53 -16.59 0.00
CA ASP A 149 -0.80 -17.92 0.54
C ASP A 149 -1.21 -18.91 -0.57
N PHE A 150 -1.93 -18.43 -1.60
CA PHE A 150 -2.18 -19.18 -2.84
C PHE A 150 -0.87 -19.55 -3.57
N TYR A 151 0.01 -18.58 -3.85
CA TYR A 151 1.28 -18.87 -4.52
C TYR A 151 2.21 -19.76 -3.69
N LEU A 152 2.22 -19.62 -2.36
CA LEU A 152 2.97 -20.51 -1.46
C LEU A 152 2.42 -21.95 -1.46
N LYS A 153 1.11 -22.13 -1.64
CA LYS A 153 0.49 -23.45 -1.84
C LYS A 153 0.91 -24.04 -3.18
N GLU A 154 0.85 -23.26 -4.26
CA GLU A 154 1.30 -23.71 -5.58
C GLU A 154 2.79 -24.09 -5.60
N ILE A 155 3.68 -23.28 -5.05
CA ILE A 155 5.11 -23.61 -4.96
C ILE A 155 5.34 -24.93 -4.21
N LYS A 156 4.54 -25.25 -3.18
CA LYS A 156 4.57 -26.56 -2.51
C LYS A 156 4.09 -27.69 -3.42
N ASN A 157 2.98 -27.49 -4.15
CA ASN A 157 2.45 -28.46 -5.12
C ASN A 157 3.47 -28.78 -6.23
N TRP A 158 4.12 -27.75 -6.79
CA TRP A 158 5.19 -27.93 -7.78
C TRP A 158 6.40 -28.64 -7.18
N LYS A 159 6.80 -28.34 -5.94
CA LYS A 159 7.89 -29.05 -5.27
C LYS A 159 7.59 -30.55 -5.04
N THR A 160 6.37 -30.90 -4.64
CA THR A 160 5.99 -32.32 -4.49
C THR A 160 5.89 -33.03 -5.85
N TYR A 161 5.41 -32.34 -6.89
CA TYR A 161 5.38 -32.86 -8.26
C TYR A 161 6.79 -33.14 -8.80
N PHE A 162 7.73 -32.20 -8.69
CA PHE A 162 9.12 -32.41 -9.10
C PHE A 162 9.81 -33.53 -8.32
N SER A 163 9.62 -33.58 -7.00
CA SER A 163 10.14 -34.66 -6.15
C SER A 163 9.57 -36.04 -6.53
N THR A 164 8.30 -36.10 -6.98
CA THR A 164 7.70 -37.34 -7.52
C THR A 164 8.33 -37.75 -8.86
N ILE A 165 8.57 -36.80 -9.77
CA ILE A 165 9.27 -37.06 -11.04
C ILE A 165 10.70 -37.55 -10.77
N GLU A 166 11.43 -36.89 -9.87
CA GLU A 166 12.81 -37.22 -9.49
C GLU A 166 12.92 -38.66 -8.96
N MET A 167 12.04 -39.05 -8.01
CA MET A 167 11.98 -40.43 -7.52
C MET A 167 11.62 -41.45 -8.62
N THR A 168 10.75 -41.08 -9.56
CA THR A 168 10.33 -41.96 -10.66
C THR A 168 11.48 -42.18 -11.65
N LEU A 169 12.13 -41.09 -12.07
CA LEU A 169 13.29 -41.12 -12.95
C LEU A 169 14.46 -41.90 -12.32
N GLN A 170 14.74 -41.67 -11.04
CA GLN A 170 15.78 -42.39 -10.31
C GLN A 170 15.50 -43.90 -10.25
N LYS A 171 14.24 -44.31 -10.10
CA LYS A 171 13.82 -45.71 -10.16
C LYS A 171 13.97 -46.30 -11.57
N GLU A 172 13.61 -45.57 -12.63
CA GLU A 172 13.80 -46.02 -14.01
C GLU A 172 15.29 -46.18 -14.36
N ILE A 173 16.13 -45.22 -13.95
CA ILE A 173 17.59 -45.30 -14.07
C ILE A 173 18.12 -46.53 -13.33
N GLN A 174 17.73 -46.75 -12.07
CA GLN A 174 18.19 -47.91 -11.31
C GLN A 174 17.78 -49.24 -11.97
N THR A 175 16.51 -49.40 -12.37
CA THR A 175 16.08 -50.63 -13.07
C THR A 175 16.74 -50.83 -14.43
N THR A 176 17.29 -49.77 -15.03
CA THR A 176 18.08 -49.84 -16.26
C THR A 176 19.52 -50.26 -15.98
N ILE A 177 20.14 -49.72 -14.93
CA ILE A 177 21.43 -50.18 -14.40
C ILE A 177 21.34 -51.67 -14.04
N ASP A 178 20.32 -52.09 -13.29
CA ASP A 178 20.13 -53.48 -12.88
C ASP A 178 20.02 -54.46 -14.06
N LYS A 179 19.41 -54.03 -15.19
CA LYS A 179 19.33 -54.82 -16.44
C LYS A 179 20.71 -54.96 -17.08
N TYR A 180 21.45 -53.87 -17.24
CA TYR A 180 22.78 -53.91 -17.84
C TYR A 180 23.79 -54.66 -16.97
N THR A 181 23.75 -54.50 -15.64
CA THR A 181 24.57 -55.28 -14.70
C THR A 181 24.30 -56.79 -14.84
N LYS A 182 23.03 -57.20 -14.98
CA LYS A 182 22.70 -58.61 -15.25
C LYS A 182 23.23 -59.10 -16.60
N GLN A 183 23.14 -58.29 -17.66
CA GLN A 183 23.72 -58.64 -18.97
C GLN A 183 25.25 -58.75 -18.90
N MET A 184 25.93 -57.82 -18.24
CA MET A 184 27.38 -57.87 -18.05
C MET A 184 27.81 -59.10 -17.26
N ASN A 185 27.09 -59.48 -16.20
CA ASN A 185 27.39 -60.70 -15.43
C ASN A 185 27.17 -61.98 -16.26
N ASN A 186 26.19 -62.00 -17.17
CA ASN A 186 26.02 -63.11 -18.11
C ASN A 186 27.19 -63.20 -19.09
N TYR A 187 27.60 -62.08 -19.72
CA TYR A 187 28.75 -62.08 -20.62
C TYR A 187 30.07 -62.42 -19.90
N GLN A 188 30.22 -62.00 -18.64
CA GLN A 188 31.36 -62.37 -17.79
C GLN A 188 31.42 -63.88 -17.55
N THR A 189 30.31 -64.50 -17.15
CA THR A 189 30.25 -65.95 -16.89
C THR A 189 30.36 -66.79 -18.17
N GLU A 190 29.87 -66.30 -19.32
CA GLU A 190 30.15 -66.89 -20.63
C GLU A 190 31.65 -66.80 -20.98
N THR A 191 32.28 -65.65 -20.76
CA THR A 191 33.72 -65.44 -20.99
C THR A 191 34.57 -66.36 -20.12
N GLU A 192 34.24 -66.49 -18.83
CA GLU A 192 34.90 -67.42 -17.90
C GLU A 192 34.75 -68.88 -18.35
N ARG A 193 33.56 -69.28 -18.82
CA ARG A 193 33.31 -70.62 -19.38
C ARG A 193 34.14 -70.87 -20.65
N TYR A 194 34.20 -69.91 -21.58
CA TYR A 194 35.05 -70.04 -22.76
C TYR A 194 36.53 -70.11 -22.39
N GLN A 195 36.97 -69.36 -21.39
CA GLN A 195 38.34 -69.39 -20.89
C GLN A 195 38.69 -70.74 -20.22
N GLN A 196 37.76 -71.34 -19.47
CA GLN A 196 37.89 -72.71 -18.95
C GLN A 196 38.03 -73.73 -20.09
N GLN A 197 37.13 -73.70 -21.08
CA GLN A 197 37.19 -74.59 -22.24
C GLN A 197 38.48 -74.42 -23.07
N MET A 198 38.97 -73.17 -23.20
CA MET A 198 40.27 -72.89 -23.82
C MET A 198 41.45 -73.45 -22.99
N ASN A 199 41.37 -73.43 -21.66
CA ASN A 199 42.40 -74.02 -20.81
C ASN A 199 42.41 -75.57 -20.89
N GLU A 200 41.23 -76.20 -20.93
CA GLU A 200 41.09 -77.66 -21.09
C GLU A 200 41.60 -78.15 -22.45
N THR A 201 41.22 -77.46 -23.53
CA THR A 201 41.71 -77.79 -24.88
C THR A 201 43.21 -77.53 -25.03
N ASN A 202 43.75 -76.45 -24.46
CA ASN A 202 45.21 -76.23 -24.41
C ASN A 202 45.93 -77.31 -23.59
N LYS A 203 45.35 -77.78 -22.47
CA LYS A 203 45.91 -78.89 -21.71
C LYS A 203 45.93 -80.18 -22.56
N SER A 204 44.80 -80.55 -23.15
CA SER A 204 44.71 -81.74 -24.00
C SER A 204 45.68 -81.67 -25.20
N LEU A 205 45.84 -80.49 -25.82
CA LEU A 205 46.82 -80.27 -26.88
C LEU A 205 48.27 -80.50 -26.41
N ARG A 206 48.63 -80.05 -25.20
CA ARG A 206 49.95 -80.33 -24.59
C ARG A 206 50.12 -81.82 -24.31
N ASP A 207 49.10 -82.49 -23.78
CA ASP A 207 49.12 -83.93 -23.51
C ASP A 207 49.31 -84.74 -24.81
N PHE A 208 48.63 -84.34 -25.90
CA PHE A 208 48.86 -84.88 -27.26
C PHE A 208 50.27 -84.58 -27.79
N GLN A 209 50.79 -83.37 -27.58
CA GLN A 209 52.12 -82.97 -28.04
C GLN A 209 53.23 -83.75 -27.33
N ILE A 210 53.10 -84.00 -26.02
CA ILE A 210 53.99 -84.85 -25.22
C ILE A 210 53.94 -86.29 -25.76
N LYS A 211 52.73 -86.84 -25.97
CA LYS A 211 52.57 -88.20 -26.51
C LYS A 211 53.14 -88.36 -27.92
N TYR A 212 53.01 -87.32 -28.76
CA TYR A 212 53.62 -87.30 -30.09
C TYR A 212 55.16 -87.27 -30.02
N GLN A 213 55.74 -86.51 -29.08
CA GLN A 213 57.19 -86.49 -28.84
C GLN A 213 57.70 -87.85 -28.31
N GLN A 214 56.95 -88.52 -27.43
CA GLN A 214 57.25 -89.88 -26.97
C GLN A 214 57.28 -90.88 -28.13
N LEU A 215 56.24 -90.90 -28.97
CA LEU A 215 56.17 -91.76 -30.17
C LEU A 215 57.30 -91.46 -31.18
N GLN A 216 57.74 -90.20 -31.31
CA GLN A 216 58.93 -89.87 -32.11
C GLN A 216 60.23 -90.42 -31.51
N LEU A 217 60.36 -90.48 -30.19
CA LEU A 217 61.53 -91.06 -29.51
C LEU A 217 61.54 -92.58 -29.66
N GLU A 218 60.43 -93.26 -29.35
CA GLU A 218 60.27 -94.71 -29.54
C GLU A 218 60.55 -95.13 -31.01
N SER A 219 60.07 -94.35 -31.97
CA SER A 219 60.33 -94.57 -33.40
C SER A 219 61.82 -94.39 -33.76
N LYS A 220 62.50 -93.39 -33.18
CA LYS A 220 63.95 -93.18 -33.37
C LYS A 220 64.77 -94.30 -32.73
N GLU A 221 64.43 -94.72 -31.51
CA GLU A 221 65.10 -95.82 -30.82
C GLU A 221 64.97 -97.13 -31.61
N SER A 222 63.76 -97.46 -32.06
CA SER A 222 63.50 -98.60 -32.96
C SER A 222 64.28 -98.52 -34.28
N HIS A 223 64.38 -97.32 -34.87
CA HIS A 223 65.19 -97.11 -36.08
C HIS A 223 66.70 -97.28 -35.81
N THR A 224 67.23 -96.73 -34.72
CA THR A 224 68.65 -96.91 -34.37
C THR A 224 68.99 -98.37 -34.05
N LYS A 225 68.08 -99.10 -33.38
CA LYS A 225 68.25 -100.54 -33.14
C LYS A 225 68.30 -101.32 -34.44
N THR A 226 67.29 -101.16 -35.30
CA THR A 226 67.25 -101.86 -36.59
C THR A 226 68.40 -101.45 -37.52
N GLN A 227 68.89 -100.22 -37.45
CA GLN A 227 70.12 -99.79 -38.14
C GLN A 227 71.36 -100.50 -37.60
N ASN A 228 71.52 -100.61 -36.27
CA ASN A 228 72.64 -101.32 -35.64
C ASN A 228 72.63 -102.82 -35.98
N ASP A 229 71.46 -103.47 -35.92
CA ASP A 229 71.27 -104.87 -36.29
C ASP A 229 71.67 -105.11 -37.77
N LEU A 230 71.31 -104.18 -38.67
CA LEU A 230 71.66 -104.23 -40.09
C LEU A 230 73.16 -103.95 -40.32
N GLU A 231 73.79 -103.09 -39.52
CA GLU A 231 75.25 -102.88 -39.57
C GLU A 231 76.03 -104.08 -39.03
N ALA A 232 75.51 -104.80 -38.02
CA ALA A 232 76.08 -106.05 -37.54
C ALA A 232 76.04 -107.13 -38.64
N ALA A 233 74.89 -107.34 -39.28
CA ALA A 233 74.75 -108.27 -40.40
C ALA A 233 75.67 -107.91 -41.58
N ARG A 234 75.89 -106.61 -41.86
CA ARG A 234 76.89 -106.17 -42.87
C ARG A 234 78.32 -106.56 -42.49
N LYS A 235 78.70 -106.49 -41.21
CA LYS A 235 80.03 -106.90 -40.74
C LYS A 235 80.22 -108.41 -40.84
N GLU A 236 79.20 -109.22 -40.55
CA GLU A 236 79.23 -110.67 -40.76
C GLU A 236 79.38 -111.02 -42.26
N ILE A 237 78.62 -110.37 -43.13
CA ILE A 237 78.75 -110.52 -44.59
C ILE A 237 80.17 -110.13 -45.06
N GLN A 238 80.75 -109.05 -44.54
CA GLN A 238 82.12 -108.64 -44.86
C GLN A 238 83.17 -109.66 -44.41
N ILE A 239 83.00 -110.26 -43.22
CA ILE A 239 83.87 -111.34 -42.73
C ILE A 239 83.80 -112.54 -43.69
N HIS A 240 82.61 -112.98 -44.09
CA HIS A 240 82.44 -114.09 -45.03
C HIS A 240 82.97 -113.77 -46.44
N GLN A 241 82.86 -112.52 -46.92
CA GLN A 241 83.48 -112.09 -48.18
C GLN A 241 85.01 -112.11 -48.12
N ASN A 242 85.60 -111.66 -47.01
CA ASN A 242 87.05 -111.72 -46.80
C ASN A 242 87.54 -113.18 -46.73
N GLU A 243 86.77 -114.07 -46.09
CA GLU A 243 87.09 -115.49 -45.99
C GLU A 243 86.95 -116.23 -47.33
N LEU A 244 85.90 -115.95 -48.11
CA LEU A 244 85.77 -116.42 -49.49
C LEU A 244 86.94 -115.97 -50.37
N SER A 245 87.41 -114.73 -50.20
CA SER A 245 88.57 -114.19 -50.91
C SER A 245 89.86 -114.92 -50.54
N ARG A 246 90.06 -115.23 -49.25
CA ARG A 246 91.19 -116.06 -48.76
C ARG A 246 91.16 -117.47 -49.37
N LEU A 247 89.99 -118.11 -49.41
CA LEU A 247 89.83 -119.44 -49.99
C LEU A 247 90.12 -119.43 -51.51
N HIS A 248 89.67 -118.40 -52.23
CA HIS A 248 90.01 -118.20 -53.65
C HIS A 248 91.53 -118.08 -53.87
N GLN A 249 92.22 -117.31 -53.01
CA GLN A 249 93.67 -117.15 -53.08
C GLN A 249 94.41 -118.48 -52.84
N GLN A 250 93.93 -119.30 -51.89
CA GLN A 250 94.48 -120.64 -51.64
C GLN A 250 94.27 -121.61 -52.82
N ILE A 251 93.10 -121.57 -53.46
CA ILE A 251 92.83 -122.38 -54.67
C ILE A 251 93.80 -121.98 -55.80
N SER A 252 93.97 -120.68 -56.05
CA SER A 252 94.91 -120.18 -57.07
C SER A 252 96.37 -120.59 -56.81
N GLN A 253 96.81 -120.63 -55.54
CA GLN A 253 98.13 -121.14 -55.17
C GLN A 253 98.28 -122.64 -55.47
N ILE A 254 97.25 -123.45 -55.21
CA ILE A 254 97.24 -124.89 -55.53
C ILE A 254 97.31 -125.12 -57.04
N GLU A 255 96.60 -124.32 -57.85
CA GLU A 255 96.68 -124.41 -59.31
C GLU A 255 98.07 -124.05 -59.86
N HIS A 256 98.72 -123.03 -59.30
CA HIS A 256 100.10 -122.67 -59.66
C HIS A 256 101.09 -123.81 -59.37
N ILE A 257 101.00 -124.43 -58.18
CA ILE A 257 101.83 -125.57 -57.80
C ILE A 257 101.59 -126.77 -58.73
N ARG A 258 100.33 -127.06 -59.09
CA ARG A 258 99.99 -128.12 -60.06
C ARG A 258 100.67 -127.88 -61.42
N LEU A 259 100.69 -126.62 -61.88
CA LEU A 259 101.28 -126.25 -63.17
C LEU A 259 102.83 -126.34 -63.14
N GLN A 260 103.48 -126.00 -62.03
CA GLN A 260 104.94 -126.15 -61.87
C GLN A 260 105.36 -127.63 -61.94
N LEU A 261 104.72 -128.50 -61.14
CA LEU A 261 105.01 -129.95 -61.14
C LEU A 261 104.79 -130.59 -62.52
N GLN A 262 103.80 -130.10 -63.28
CA GLN A 262 103.52 -130.56 -64.64
C GLN A 262 104.63 -130.18 -65.65
N ASN A 263 105.28 -129.03 -65.46
CA ASN A 263 106.43 -128.62 -66.28
C ASN A 263 107.73 -129.38 -65.91
N GLU A 264 107.98 -129.60 -64.62
CA GLU A 264 109.14 -130.37 -64.13
C GLU A 264 109.12 -131.83 -64.61
N LEU A 265 107.93 -132.44 -64.65
CA LEU A 265 107.72 -133.78 -65.22
C LEU A 265 108.14 -133.86 -66.70
N GLU A 266 107.86 -132.83 -67.50
CA GLU A 266 108.18 -132.83 -68.94
C GLU A 266 109.67 -132.54 -69.19
N GLN A 267 110.29 -131.64 -68.41
CA GLN A 267 111.75 -131.48 -68.42
C GLN A 267 112.48 -132.79 -68.10
N THR A 268 111.98 -133.55 -67.11
CA THR A 268 112.58 -134.84 -66.71
C THR A 268 112.56 -135.85 -67.86
N LYS A 269 111.43 -135.97 -68.59
CA LYS A 269 111.34 -136.81 -69.80
C LYS A 269 112.30 -136.38 -70.91
N GLN A 270 112.56 -135.09 -71.03
CA GLN A 270 113.45 -134.53 -72.05
C GLN A 270 114.93 -134.77 -71.71
N GLN A 271 115.29 -134.79 -70.42
CA GLN A 271 116.65 -135.12 -69.96
C GLN A 271 117.03 -136.58 -70.19
N CYS A 272 116.12 -137.54 -69.98
CA CYS A 272 116.42 -138.97 -70.20
C CYS A 272 116.94 -139.25 -71.63
N ARG A 273 116.26 -138.71 -72.65
CA ARG A 273 116.64 -138.88 -74.07
C ARG A 273 118.00 -138.26 -74.41
N GLN A 274 118.48 -137.30 -73.61
CA GLN A 274 119.78 -136.66 -73.79
C GLN A 274 120.92 -137.36 -73.06
N LEU A 275 120.64 -138.35 -72.20
CA LEU A 275 121.65 -139.14 -71.50
C LEU A 275 122.01 -140.41 -72.27
N GLU A 276 121.04 -141.07 -72.90
CA GLU A 276 121.26 -142.25 -73.74
C GLU A 276 122.26 -141.95 -74.88
N GLN A 277 122.12 -140.80 -75.54
CA GLN A 277 123.05 -140.36 -76.59
C GLN A 277 124.47 -140.07 -76.09
N LYS A 278 124.65 -139.71 -74.81
CA LYS A 278 125.95 -139.29 -74.24
C LYS A 278 126.81 -140.43 -73.69
N ILE A 279 126.32 -141.67 -73.76
CA ILE A 279 127.05 -142.86 -73.28
C ILE A 279 127.98 -143.43 -74.37
N LEU A 280 127.66 -143.30 -75.66
CA LEU A 280 128.54 -143.75 -76.75
C LEU A 280 129.82 -142.88 -76.89
N ASP A 281 129.68 -141.55 -76.86
CA ASP A 281 130.76 -140.63 -77.21
C ASP A 281 131.83 -140.44 -76.11
N LYS A 282 131.68 -141.11 -74.96
CA LYS A 282 132.48 -140.84 -73.75
C LYS A 282 133.74 -141.70 -73.61
N ASP A 283 133.86 -142.82 -74.31
CA ASP A 283 134.92 -143.81 -74.06
C ASP A 283 136.27 -143.45 -74.71
N GLU A 284 136.28 -142.73 -75.83
CA GLU A 284 137.53 -142.36 -76.52
C GLU A 284 138.16 -141.03 -76.06
N SER A 285 137.38 -140.12 -75.46
CA SER A 285 137.88 -138.82 -74.96
C SER A 285 138.70 -138.89 -73.66
N LYS A 286 139.22 -140.08 -73.32
CA LYS A 286 140.21 -140.32 -72.27
C LYS A 286 141.62 -139.81 -72.63
N LYS A 287 141.89 -139.55 -73.91
CA LYS A 287 143.24 -139.35 -74.49
C LYS A 287 143.91 -137.98 -74.26
N ASN A 288 143.18 -136.94 -73.83
CA ASN A 288 143.70 -135.55 -73.81
C ASN A 288 143.99 -134.96 -72.41
N VAL A 289 144.23 -135.82 -71.40
CA VAL A 289 144.65 -135.36 -70.06
C VAL A 289 146.18 -135.20 -69.96
N ASP A 290 146.95 -135.94 -70.76
CA ASP A 290 148.38 -136.15 -70.53
C ASP A 290 149.32 -135.03 -71.03
N LEU A 291 148.82 -133.96 -71.67
CA LEU A 291 149.67 -132.90 -72.25
C LEU A 291 149.39 -131.47 -71.76
N LEU A 292 148.85 -131.32 -70.54
CA LEU A 292 148.90 -130.05 -69.80
C LEU A 292 149.59 -130.18 -68.43
N ILE A 293 150.45 -131.19 -68.28
CA ILE A 293 151.48 -131.22 -67.23
C ILE A 293 152.56 -130.17 -67.54
N ASP A 294 152.94 -130.02 -68.81
CA ASP A 294 154.14 -129.28 -69.22
C ASP A 294 153.91 -127.83 -69.66
N GLN A 295 153.10 -127.07 -68.92
CA GLN A 295 153.47 -125.66 -68.68
C GLN A 295 154.55 -125.55 -67.59
N TYR A 296 155.69 -126.17 -67.91
CA TYR A 296 157.04 -125.82 -67.44
C TYR A 296 157.47 -124.37 -67.85
N ARG A 297 156.51 -123.55 -68.31
CA ARG A 297 156.60 -122.24 -68.98
C ARG A 297 155.19 -121.59 -68.93
N GLN A 298 154.60 -121.26 -67.78
CA GLN A 298 155.10 -120.39 -66.70
C GLN A 298 155.56 -119.00 -67.18
N GLN A 299 155.10 -117.95 -66.48
CA GLN A 299 155.57 -116.55 -66.42
C GLN A 299 154.85 -115.47 -67.30
N LEU A 300 154.69 -114.28 -66.69
CA LEU A 300 154.43 -112.90 -67.23
C LEU A 300 153.00 -112.35 -67.59
N THR A 301 152.31 -111.78 -66.58
CA THR A 301 151.90 -110.34 -66.39
C THR A 301 150.87 -109.52 -67.28
N ASN A 302 149.79 -109.02 -66.61
CA ASN A 302 149.35 -107.57 -66.40
C ASN A 302 148.26 -106.74 -67.22
N GLU A 303 147.37 -106.01 -66.47
CA GLU A 303 146.79 -104.59 -66.58
C GLU A 303 145.43 -104.05 -67.25
N LYS A 304 144.62 -103.25 -66.46
CA LYS A 304 143.89 -101.89 -66.62
C LYS A 304 142.42 -101.52 -67.20
N GLU A 305 141.58 -100.85 -66.33
CA GLU A 305 140.68 -99.57 -66.31
C GLU A 305 139.50 -99.02 -67.27
N LEU A 306 138.43 -98.32 -66.72
CA LEU A 306 138.00 -96.82 -66.87
C LEU A 306 136.50 -96.21 -67.17
N ARG A 307 136.08 -95.03 -66.56
CA ARG A 307 135.17 -93.79 -66.98
C ARG A 307 133.66 -93.41 -66.54
N ILE A 308 133.20 -92.09 -66.61
CA ILE A 308 131.96 -91.35 -65.99
C ILE A 308 131.41 -89.97 -66.68
N LYS A 309 130.14 -89.42 -66.51
CA LYS A 309 129.62 -87.95 -66.75
C LYS A 309 128.19 -87.45 -66.15
N THR A 310 127.60 -86.24 -66.50
CA THR A 310 126.50 -85.37 -65.81
C THR A 310 125.54 -84.38 -66.66
N ASP A 311 124.56 -83.58 -66.06
CA ASP A 311 123.92 -82.19 -66.35
C ASP A 311 122.31 -82.04 -66.16
N SER A 312 121.40 -80.97 -66.17
CA SER A 312 121.19 -79.44 -66.37
C SER A 312 119.73 -78.85 -65.96
N GLU A 313 119.35 -77.51 -65.99
CA GLU A 313 118.05 -76.87 -65.41
C GLU A 313 117.25 -75.61 -66.07
N LEU A 314 117.02 -74.45 -65.36
CA LEU A 314 115.82 -73.48 -65.23
C LEU A 314 115.94 -71.98 -65.77
N GLU A 315 114.92 -71.07 -65.59
CA GLU A 315 115.05 -69.56 -65.47
C GLU A 315 113.82 -68.80 -64.82
N ASN A 316 113.94 -67.49 -64.45
CA ASN A 316 113.36 -66.81 -63.26
C ASN A 316 112.55 -65.47 -63.49
N VAL A 317 112.26 -64.70 -62.41
CA VAL A 317 111.14 -63.70 -62.28
C VAL A 317 111.55 -62.23 -61.89
N ARG A 318 110.69 -61.21 -62.09
CA ARG A 318 110.75 -59.74 -61.73
C ARG A 318 109.32 -59.22 -61.32
N SER A 319 108.91 -58.01 -60.85
CA SER A 319 109.39 -56.58 -60.74
C SER A 319 108.68 -55.77 -59.58
N LYS A 320 108.70 -54.40 -59.53
CA LYS A 320 108.28 -53.46 -58.41
C LYS A 320 107.88 -52.00 -58.88
N LEU A 321 107.33 -50.96 -58.17
CA LEU A 321 106.48 -50.67 -56.95
C LEU A 321 106.15 -49.12 -56.78
N VAL A 322 105.31 -48.69 -55.80
CA VAL A 322 105.24 -47.36 -55.05
C VAL A 322 104.21 -46.22 -55.41
N LYS A 323 104.18 -45.11 -54.64
CA LYS A 323 103.04 -44.28 -54.12
C LYS A 323 103.02 -42.77 -54.54
N LEU A 324 101.90 -42.08 -54.20
CA LEU A 324 101.75 -40.75 -53.53
C LEU A 324 101.58 -39.44 -54.33
N THR A 325 100.52 -38.69 -53.95
CA THR A 325 100.49 -37.22 -53.76
C THR A 325 99.74 -36.88 -52.43
N ASN A 326 99.76 -35.70 -51.78
CA ASN A 326 100.30 -34.33 -51.98
C ASN A 326 99.30 -33.19 -52.37
N GLU A 327 99.64 -31.96 -51.91
CA GLU A 327 99.17 -30.60 -52.28
C GLU A 327 97.69 -30.19 -51.96
N TYR A 328 97.28 -28.91 -51.71
CA TYR A 328 97.90 -27.61 -51.33
C TYR A 328 96.78 -26.53 -51.12
N GLU A 329 96.82 -25.44 -50.31
CA GLU A 329 97.64 -25.06 -49.14
C GLU A 329 96.75 -24.72 -47.89
N GLU A 330 96.47 -23.52 -47.35
CA GLU A 330 96.79 -22.08 -47.62
C GLU A 330 96.82 -21.28 -46.27
N LEU A 331 97.78 -20.35 -46.05
CA LEU A 331 98.05 -19.83 -44.69
C LEU A 331 98.74 -18.42 -44.54
N ASN A 332 98.00 -17.43 -44.01
CA ASN A 332 98.40 -16.30 -43.11
C ASN A 332 99.53 -15.27 -43.46
N ILE A 333 99.34 -13.97 -43.13
CA ILE A 333 100.25 -12.81 -43.45
C ILE A 333 100.38 -11.81 -42.26
N THR A 334 101.37 -10.89 -42.25
CA THR A 334 101.86 -10.10 -41.08
C THR A 334 101.94 -8.54 -41.25
N LYS A 335 102.43 -7.83 -40.21
CA LYS A 335 102.52 -6.35 -39.98
C LYS A 335 103.98 -5.84 -39.90
N ASN A 336 104.32 -4.65 -40.45
CA ASN A 336 105.33 -3.65 -39.98
C ASN A 336 105.80 -2.63 -41.06
N GLU A 337 106.25 -1.42 -40.67
CA GLU A 337 107.03 -0.44 -41.50
C GLU A 337 107.93 0.47 -40.61
N PHE A 338 109.16 0.82 -41.05
CA PHE A 338 109.99 1.95 -40.54
C PHE A 338 111.22 2.24 -41.45
N GLU A 339 111.95 3.35 -41.18
CA GLU A 339 113.25 3.81 -41.76
C GLU A 339 113.23 4.74 -43.01
N THR A 340 113.14 6.08 -42.80
CA THR A 340 113.29 7.08 -43.91
C THR A 340 113.73 8.51 -43.47
N ASN A 341 114.49 8.69 -42.37
CA ASN A 341 114.46 9.97 -41.62
C ASN A 341 115.75 10.85 -41.56
N GLU A 342 116.93 10.40 -41.99
CA GLU A 342 118.18 11.06 -41.54
C GLU A 342 118.60 12.34 -42.29
N LEU A 343 118.37 12.44 -43.61
CA LEU A 343 118.91 13.53 -44.44
C LEU A 343 118.27 14.93 -44.17
N ASN A 344 117.15 14.97 -43.44
CA ASN A 344 116.19 16.08 -43.48
C ASN A 344 116.41 17.18 -42.41
N THR A 345 117.56 17.16 -41.73
CA THR A 345 117.85 17.99 -40.54
C THR A 345 118.64 19.27 -40.85
N ARG A 346 119.74 19.19 -41.63
CA ARG A 346 120.71 20.29 -41.73
C ARG A 346 120.20 21.61 -42.33
N ARG A 347 119.26 21.60 -43.28
CA ARG A 347 118.78 22.83 -43.94
C ARG A 347 117.94 23.75 -43.03
N LYS A 348 117.49 23.27 -41.87
CA LYS A 348 116.52 23.97 -41.01
C LYS A 348 117.12 25.04 -40.10
N MET A 349 118.45 25.17 -40.02
CA MET A 349 119.10 26.00 -39.00
C MET A 349 119.20 27.49 -39.35
N ASP A 350 119.57 27.83 -40.60
CA ASP A 350 119.89 29.23 -40.95
C ASP A 350 118.66 30.13 -41.11
N GLU A 351 117.49 29.55 -41.37
CA GLU A 351 116.21 30.24 -41.49
C GLU A 351 115.67 30.73 -40.12
N VAL A 352 116.10 30.09 -39.03
CA VAL A 352 115.73 30.43 -37.64
C VAL A 352 116.36 31.76 -37.18
N ASN A 353 117.52 32.14 -37.71
CA ASN A 353 118.23 33.34 -37.23
C ASN A 353 117.67 34.66 -37.80
N ARG A 354 117.26 34.68 -39.09
CA ARG A 354 116.66 35.90 -39.69
C ARG A 354 115.21 36.14 -39.24
N SER A 355 114.47 35.08 -38.96
CA SER A 355 113.13 35.19 -38.36
C SER A 355 113.18 35.79 -36.95
N ARG A 356 114.23 35.52 -36.16
CA ARG A 356 114.38 36.03 -34.78
C ARG A 356 114.33 37.55 -34.65
N GLN A 357 115.02 38.31 -35.51
CA GLN A 357 115.10 39.77 -35.33
C GLN A 357 113.79 40.49 -35.66
N ALA A 358 113.08 40.04 -36.71
CA ALA A 358 111.79 40.62 -37.10
C ALA A 358 110.65 40.38 -36.10
N ILE A 359 110.88 39.56 -35.06
CA ILE A 359 109.95 39.35 -33.95
C ILE A 359 110.12 40.45 -32.88
N LEU A 360 111.35 40.90 -32.59
CA LEU A 360 111.62 41.78 -31.45
C LEU A 360 110.96 43.17 -31.57
N ASP A 361 111.04 43.81 -32.73
CA ASP A 361 110.43 45.14 -32.89
C ASP A 361 108.89 45.07 -32.95
N ARG A 362 108.32 43.96 -33.46
CA ARG A 362 106.87 43.68 -33.35
C ARG A 362 106.43 43.59 -31.88
N THR A 363 107.19 42.89 -31.04
CA THR A 363 106.85 42.75 -29.61
C THR A 363 106.86 44.08 -28.83
N ARG A 364 107.49 45.16 -29.34
CA ARG A 364 107.43 46.50 -28.71
C ARG A 364 106.15 47.23 -29.08
N ASP A 365 105.84 47.26 -30.38
CA ASP A 365 104.59 47.79 -30.94
C ASP A 365 103.35 47.09 -30.38
N GLU A 366 103.46 45.80 -30.08
CA GLU A 366 102.44 45.01 -29.40
C GLU A 366 102.29 45.41 -27.92
N TYR A 367 103.38 45.80 -27.25
CA TYR A 367 103.38 46.18 -25.83
C TYR A 367 102.65 47.50 -25.56
N GLU A 368 102.85 48.53 -26.39
CA GLU A 368 102.12 49.80 -26.25
C GLU A 368 100.62 49.61 -26.57
N LYS A 369 100.31 48.78 -27.57
CA LYS A 369 98.92 48.40 -27.90
C LYS A 369 98.28 47.52 -26.81
N LEU A 370 99.07 46.80 -26.01
CA LEU A 370 98.61 46.09 -24.81
C LEU A 370 98.36 47.05 -23.65
N LEU A 371 99.20 48.08 -23.46
CA LEU A 371 99.01 49.06 -22.39
C LEU A 371 97.77 49.94 -22.60
N GLY A 372 97.47 50.34 -23.83
CA GLY A 372 96.20 51.02 -24.14
C GLY A 372 94.98 50.16 -23.78
N LYS A 373 94.97 48.91 -24.26
CA LYS A 373 93.92 47.93 -23.94
C LYS A 373 93.79 47.64 -22.44
N TYR A 374 94.87 47.72 -21.67
CA TYR A 374 94.83 47.53 -20.23
C TYR A 374 94.04 48.64 -19.52
N ASN A 375 94.21 49.90 -19.96
CA ASN A 375 93.47 51.03 -19.39
C ASN A 375 91.98 51.00 -19.79
N ASP A 376 91.68 50.65 -21.06
CA ASP A 376 90.30 50.43 -21.51
C ASP A 376 89.62 49.32 -20.69
N LEU A 377 90.36 48.25 -20.38
CA LEU A 377 89.88 47.12 -19.59
C LEU A 377 89.66 47.48 -18.10
N ASP A 378 90.49 48.35 -17.53
CA ASP A 378 90.36 48.85 -16.15
C ASP A 378 89.10 49.71 -15.95
N GLU A 379 88.74 50.54 -16.94
CA GLU A 379 87.46 51.28 -16.89
C GLU A 379 86.25 50.34 -17.05
N VAL A 380 86.32 49.37 -17.98
CA VAL A 380 85.31 48.31 -18.09
C VAL A 380 85.18 47.50 -16.80
N TYR A 381 86.28 47.24 -16.07
CA TYR A 381 86.21 46.60 -14.75
C TYR A 381 85.49 47.49 -13.71
N ARG A 382 85.70 48.81 -13.70
CA ARG A 382 84.94 49.74 -12.85
C ARG A 382 83.44 49.74 -13.17
N GLU A 383 83.07 49.77 -14.44
CA GLU A 383 81.66 49.68 -14.85
C GLU A 383 81.03 48.35 -14.43
N LEU A 384 81.72 47.22 -14.65
CA LEU A 384 81.25 45.89 -14.27
C LEU A 384 81.09 45.71 -12.75
N VAL A 385 81.92 46.37 -11.93
CA VAL A 385 81.75 46.39 -10.46
C VAL A 385 80.49 47.19 -10.09
N ASN A 386 80.32 48.39 -10.64
CA ASN A 386 79.13 49.22 -10.40
C ASN A 386 77.81 48.55 -10.87
N ILE A 387 77.85 47.79 -11.96
CA ILE A 387 76.72 46.98 -12.44
C ILE A 387 76.44 45.86 -11.44
N ARG A 388 77.47 45.08 -11.06
CA ARG A 388 77.35 43.99 -10.09
C ARG A 388 76.78 44.47 -8.75
N GLU A 389 77.20 45.62 -8.24
CA GLU A 389 76.67 46.16 -6.98
C GLU A 389 75.17 46.43 -7.07
N LYS A 390 74.69 47.03 -8.17
CA LYS A 390 73.26 47.22 -8.44
C LYS A 390 72.52 45.89 -8.55
N GLU A 391 73.05 44.94 -9.33
CA GLU A 391 72.49 43.59 -9.47
C GLU A 391 72.39 42.87 -8.12
N THR A 392 73.39 43.01 -7.23
CA THR A 392 73.34 42.43 -5.88
C THR A 392 72.30 43.09 -4.99
N LEU A 393 72.12 44.41 -5.07
CA LEU A 393 71.13 45.15 -4.30
C LEU A 393 69.69 44.85 -4.77
N GLU A 394 69.47 44.77 -6.07
CA GLU A 394 68.20 44.29 -6.66
C GLU A 394 67.94 42.84 -6.26
N SER A 395 68.95 41.97 -6.32
CA SER A 395 68.86 40.58 -5.86
C SER A 395 68.58 40.46 -4.36
N GLU A 396 69.06 41.38 -3.52
CA GLU A 396 68.66 41.45 -2.11
C GLU A 396 67.22 41.92 -1.93
N MET A 397 66.77 42.94 -2.66
CA MET A 397 65.37 43.39 -2.59
C MET A 397 64.41 42.27 -3.01
N ILE A 398 64.73 41.54 -4.08
CA ILE A 398 63.97 40.37 -4.53
C ILE A 398 63.99 39.26 -3.47
N ARG A 399 65.14 38.97 -2.85
CA ARG A 399 65.24 37.98 -1.75
C ARG A 399 64.37 38.35 -0.55
N ARG A 400 64.41 39.61 -0.09
CA ARG A 400 63.59 40.09 1.04
C ARG A 400 62.10 40.01 0.74
N GLU A 401 61.68 40.31 -0.50
CA GLU A 401 60.26 40.19 -0.90
C GLU A 401 59.82 38.73 -1.07
N LEU A 402 60.70 37.86 -1.58
CA LEU A 402 60.47 36.41 -1.60
C LEU A 402 60.35 35.82 -0.18
N GLU A 403 61.20 36.25 0.75
CA GLU A 403 61.09 35.88 2.18
C GLU A 403 59.77 36.40 2.79
N ARG A 404 59.36 37.62 2.48
CA ARG A 404 58.07 38.18 2.92
C ARG A 404 56.89 37.34 2.42
N LEU A 405 56.86 37.04 1.12
CA LEU A 405 55.82 36.22 0.48
C LEU A 405 55.86 34.76 0.95
N HIS A 406 57.04 34.21 1.24
CA HIS A 406 57.19 32.86 1.78
C HIS A 406 56.62 32.75 3.21
N ASN A 407 56.92 33.73 4.06
CA ASN A 407 56.33 33.80 5.41
C ASN A 407 54.81 34.00 5.38
N GLU A 408 54.30 34.84 4.46
CA GLU A 408 52.86 35.00 4.24
C GLU A 408 52.20 33.69 3.77
N ASN A 409 52.84 32.95 2.87
CA ASN A 409 52.37 31.64 2.39
C ASN A 409 52.38 30.56 3.49
N ILE A 410 53.42 30.54 4.34
CA ILE A 410 53.48 29.68 5.53
C ILE A 410 52.31 29.98 6.47
N GLU A 411 52.02 31.25 6.74
CA GLU A 411 50.97 31.63 7.68
C GLU A 411 49.56 31.32 7.12
N LEU A 412 49.33 31.60 5.83
CA LEU A 412 48.10 31.17 5.13
C LEU A 412 47.95 29.64 5.12
N THR A 413 49.05 28.89 5.05
CA THR A 413 49.04 27.42 5.13
C THR A 413 48.64 26.95 6.54
N LYS A 414 49.22 27.50 7.62
CA LYS A 414 48.78 27.20 9.00
C LYS A 414 47.31 27.54 9.24
N GLN A 415 46.84 28.67 8.71
CA GLN A 415 45.43 29.08 8.81
C GLN A 415 44.51 28.08 8.09
N ARG A 416 44.90 27.64 6.88
CA ARG A 416 44.20 26.59 6.13
C ARG A 416 44.20 25.25 6.87
N GLU A 417 45.31 24.84 7.47
CA GLU A 417 45.39 23.61 8.27
C GLU A 417 44.52 23.67 9.53
N THR A 418 44.55 24.79 10.24
CA THR A 418 43.69 25.04 11.42
C THR A 418 42.21 25.02 11.04
N LEU A 419 41.85 25.60 9.90
CA LEU A 419 40.49 25.56 9.34
C LEU A 419 40.07 24.15 8.91
N ASN A 420 40.96 23.38 8.27
CA ASN A 420 40.72 21.99 7.90
C ASN A 420 40.46 21.14 9.16
N ILE A 421 41.31 21.23 10.18
CA ILE A 421 41.13 20.52 11.46
C ILE A 421 39.78 20.90 12.11
N THR A 422 39.41 22.18 12.06
CA THR A 422 38.12 22.66 12.56
C THR A 422 36.95 22.06 11.77
N HIS A 423 37.04 22.00 10.44
CA HIS A 423 36.04 21.35 9.59
C HIS A 423 35.98 19.84 9.83
N ASP A 424 37.10 19.13 9.97
CA ASP A 424 37.15 17.69 10.26
C ASP A 424 36.51 17.35 11.60
N ILE A 425 36.72 18.19 12.63
CA ILE A 425 36.04 18.06 13.93
C ILE A 425 34.52 18.28 13.78
N GLN A 426 34.10 19.26 12.98
CA GLN A 426 32.66 19.49 12.71
C GLN A 426 32.04 18.34 11.90
N ILE A 427 32.73 17.84 10.88
CA ILE A 427 32.30 16.70 10.04
C ILE A 427 32.18 15.44 10.90
N LYS A 428 33.17 15.15 11.77
CA LYS A 428 33.08 14.05 12.75
C LYS A 428 31.89 14.24 13.69
N LYS A 429 31.76 15.40 14.34
CA LYS A 429 30.60 15.67 15.23
C LYS A 429 29.26 15.50 14.53
N VAL A 430 29.14 15.90 13.27
CA VAL A 430 27.93 15.69 12.45
C VAL A 430 27.74 14.21 12.14
N HIS A 431 28.77 13.51 11.68
CA HIS A 431 28.76 12.06 11.42
C HIS A 431 28.35 11.27 12.66
N ASP A 432 28.95 11.55 13.82
CA ASP A 432 28.67 10.87 15.09
C ASP A 432 27.24 11.17 15.57
N THR A 433 26.74 12.39 15.37
CA THR A 433 25.34 12.75 15.62
C THR A 433 24.39 11.98 14.69
N TYR A 434 24.77 11.76 13.43
CA TYR A 434 24.00 10.93 12.49
C TYR A 434 24.07 9.44 12.84
N ALA A 435 25.23 8.93 13.27
CA ALA A 435 25.42 7.54 13.69
C ALA A 435 24.60 7.21 14.94
N ILE A 436 24.58 8.10 15.93
CA ILE A 436 23.71 7.98 17.12
C ILE A 436 22.24 7.95 16.70
N LYS A 437 21.79 8.90 15.85
CA LYS A 437 20.39 8.93 15.38
C LYS A 437 20.01 7.75 14.50
N LEU A 438 20.94 7.21 13.72
CA LEU A 438 20.73 6.01 12.93
C LEU A 438 20.56 4.80 13.86
N HIS A 439 21.42 4.66 14.87
CA HIS A 439 21.31 3.60 15.86
C HIS A 439 20.03 3.71 16.71
N GLU A 440 19.61 4.92 17.09
CA GLU A 440 18.30 5.15 17.72
C GLU A 440 17.13 4.73 16.82
N ALA A 441 17.23 4.97 15.50
CA ALA A 441 16.25 4.54 14.51
C ALA A 441 16.27 3.01 14.24
N GLU A 442 17.43 2.37 14.34
CA GLU A 442 17.58 0.91 14.28
C GLU A 442 17.00 0.21 15.52
N GLN A 443 17.07 0.86 16.69
CA GLN A 443 16.41 0.37 17.92
C GLN A 443 14.89 0.58 17.93
N TRP A 444 14.33 1.48 17.10
CA TRP A 444 12.89 1.76 17.10
C TRP A 444 12.00 0.55 16.76
N PRO A 445 12.32 -0.29 15.74
CA PRO A 445 11.66 -1.56 15.51
C PRO A 445 11.62 -2.48 16.73
N ASP A 446 12.74 -2.65 17.43
CA ASP A 446 12.80 -3.51 18.63
C ASP A 446 12.00 -2.94 19.78
N ARG A 447 12.11 -1.63 20.05
CA ARG A 447 11.29 -0.94 21.07
C ARG A 447 9.80 -1.10 20.76
N LEU A 448 9.38 -0.84 19.51
CA LEU A 448 8.00 -1.03 19.06
C LEU A 448 7.56 -2.50 19.15
N GLN A 449 8.45 -3.46 18.90
CA GLN A 449 8.16 -4.88 19.02
C GLN A 449 8.05 -5.33 20.48
N THR A 450 8.83 -4.76 21.40
CA THR A 450 8.68 -4.99 22.85
C THR A 450 7.37 -4.41 23.38
N GLU A 451 7.00 -3.18 23.00
CA GLU A 451 5.72 -2.58 23.40
C GLU A 451 4.53 -3.35 22.79
N LEU A 452 4.60 -3.72 21.51
CA LEU A 452 3.58 -4.55 20.87
C LEU A 452 3.42 -5.92 21.56
N ASN A 453 4.51 -6.52 22.04
CA ASN A 453 4.46 -7.74 22.82
C ASN A 453 3.92 -7.52 24.24
N HIS A 454 4.24 -6.38 24.87
CA HIS A 454 3.67 -5.99 26.16
C HIS A 454 2.15 -5.81 26.07
N GLN A 455 1.66 -5.06 25.08
CA GLN A 455 0.22 -4.88 24.81
C GLN A 455 -0.47 -6.21 24.47
N ARG A 456 0.17 -7.09 23.70
CA ARG A 456 -0.34 -8.46 23.44
C ARG A 456 -0.49 -9.27 24.72
N GLU A 457 0.49 -9.22 25.62
CA GLU A 457 0.42 -9.96 26.89
C GLU A 457 -0.58 -9.34 27.87
N GLN A 458 -0.70 -8.01 27.94
CA GLN A 458 -1.78 -7.34 28.68
C GLN A 458 -3.15 -7.80 28.17
N HIS A 459 -3.38 -7.79 26.86
CA HIS A 459 -4.63 -8.30 26.27
C HIS A 459 -4.83 -9.80 26.54
N ARG A 460 -3.76 -10.62 26.54
CA ARG A 460 -3.85 -12.06 26.88
C ARG A 460 -4.31 -12.26 28.33
N ILE A 461 -3.74 -11.50 29.27
CA ILE A 461 -4.11 -11.54 30.69
C ILE A 461 -5.57 -11.05 30.87
N GLN A 462 -5.96 -9.96 30.21
CA GLN A 462 -7.33 -9.45 30.23
C GLN A 462 -8.35 -10.47 29.67
N MET A 463 -8.02 -11.15 28.57
CA MET A 463 -8.88 -12.20 28.00
C MET A 463 -9.03 -13.41 28.95
N ILE A 464 -7.95 -13.84 29.60
CA ILE A 464 -7.99 -14.93 30.59
C ILE A 464 -8.85 -14.52 31.81
N GLU A 465 -8.75 -13.27 32.27
CA GLU A 465 -9.58 -12.74 33.35
C GLU A 465 -11.05 -12.61 32.95
N LEU A 466 -11.35 -12.13 31.73
CA LEU A 466 -12.72 -12.09 31.20
C LEU A 466 -13.33 -13.49 31.05
N GLU A 467 -12.56 -14.47 30.55
CA GLU A 467 -12.99 -15.87 30.54
C GLU A 467 -13.29 -16.39 31.96
N ARG A 468 -12.46 -16.06 32.95
CA ARG A 468 -12.64 -16.45 34.35
C ARG A 468 -13.91 -15.82 34.95
N GLN A 469 -14.17 -14.55 34.64
CA GLN A 469 -15.38 -13.84 35.04
C GLN A 469 -16.63 -14.43 34.37
N LEU A 470 -16.60 -14.69 33.06
CA LEU A 470 -17.71 -15.32 32.34
C LEU A 470 -18.01 -16.73 32.87
N LYS A 471 -16.99 -17.56 33.13
CA LYS A 471 -17.15 -18.90 33.74
C LYS A 471 -17.77 -18.81 35.16
N LYS A 472 -17.37 -17.81 35.95
CA LYS A 472 -17.97 -17.55 37.27
C LYS A 472 -19.42 -17.09 37.15
N ASN A 473 -19.72 -16.13 36.27
CA ASN A 473 -21.06 -15.59 36.07
C ASN A 473 -22.03 -16.66 35.55
N PHE A 474 -21.63 -17.46 34.56
CA PHE A 474 -22.41 -18.58 34.05
C PHE A 474 -22.73 -19.63 35.14
N THR A 475 -21.78 -19.88 36.05
CA THR A 475 -22.01 -20.77 37.21
C THR A 475 -23.05 -20.19 38.16
N ILE A 476 -22.98 -18.88 38.45
CA ILE A 476 -23.95 -18.17 39.29
C ILE A 476 -25.34 -18.14 38.63
N GLU A 477 -25.43 -17.85 37.34
CA GLU A 477 -26.70 -17.86 36.59
C GLU A 477 -27.32 -19.27 36.54
N LEU A 478 -26.51 -20.30 36.30
CA LEU A 478 -26.94 -21.69 36.30
C LEU A 478 -27.47 -22.13 37.69
N ASP A 479 -26.82 -21.70 38.78
CA ASP A 479 -27.29 -22.00 40.13
C ASP A 479 -28.53 -21.17 40.54
N ILE A 480 -28.64 -19.93 40.06
CA ILE A 480 -29.87 -19.12 40.16
C ILE A 480 -31.03 -19.82 39.42
N GLU A 481 -30.80 -20.36 38.21
CA GLU A 481 -31.86 -21.01 37.44
C GLU A 481 -32.25 -22.37 38.03
N LYS A 482 -31.31 -23.14 38.61
CA LYS A 482 -31.62 -24.30 39.47
C LYS A 482 -32.47 -23.90 40.68
N GLN A 483 -32.17 -22.77 41.32
CA GLN A 483 -32.96 -22.27 42.45
C GLN A 483 -34.36 -21.84 42.01
N LYS A 484 -34.52 -21.12 40.90
CA LYS A 484 -35.84 -20.77 40.33
C LYS A 484 -36.66 -22.01 39.98
N THR A 485 -36.07 -22.95 39.24
CA THR A 485 -36.77 -24.18 38.81
C THR A 485 -37.16 -25.05 40.00
N SER A 486 -36.30 -25.23 41.01
CA SER A 486 -36.67 -25.94 42.25
C SER A 486 -37.72 -25.18 43.08
N GLY A 487 -37.72 -23.84 43.06
CA GLY A 487 -38.78 -23.01 43.65
C GLY A 487 -40.12 -23.13 42.93
N LEU A 488 -40.11 -23.16 41.61
CA LEU A 488 -41.30 -23.39 40.77
C LEU A 488 -41.86 -24.80 40.96
N LEU A 489 -41.02 -25.83 40.97
CA LEU A 489 -41.43 -27.21 41.27
C LEU A 489 -42.12 -27.29 42.64
N ARG A 490 -41.49 -26.74 43.70
CA ARG A 490 -42.11 -26.65 45.05
C ARG A 490 -43.41 -25.84 45.09
N LYS A 491 -43.61 -24.90 44.14
CA LYS A 491 -44.88 -24.18 44.01
C LYS A 491 -45.93 -25.06 43.33
N TYR A 492 -45.61 -25.69 42.20
CA TYR A 492 -46.51 -26.60 41.51
C TYR A 492 -46.89 -27.82 42.35
N GLU A 493 -45.98 -28.37 43.14
CA GLU A 493 -46.24 -29.40 44.15
C GLU A 493 -47.31 -28.91 45.14
N LYS A 494 -47.12 -27.74 45.77
CA LYS A 494 -48.08 -27.15 46.71
C LYS A 494 -49.42 -26.76 46.08
N ASP A 495 -49.40 -26.19 44.88
CA ASP A 495 -50.61 -25.80 44.16
C ASP A 495 -51.40 -27.04 43.72
N SER A 496 -50.71 -28.14 43.37
CA SER A 496 -51.29 -29.46 43.09
C SER A 496 -51.87 -30.11 44.35
N ASP A 497 -51.13 -30.12 45.46
CA ASP A 497 -51.61 -30.63 46.75
C ASP A 497 -52.85 -29.86 47.23
N HIS A 498 -52.82 -28.52 47.16
CA HIS A 498 -53.94 -27.67 47.52
C HIS A 498 -55.15 -27.90 46.61
N SER A 499 -54.94 -28.02 45.30
CA SER A 499 -56.01 -28.35 44.34
C SER A 499 -56.59 -29.74 44.61
N THR A 500 -55.75 -30.72 44.96
CA THR A 500 -56.17 -32.08 45.32
C THR A 500 -56.95 -32.11 46.63
N GLN A 501 -56.55 -31.33 47.64
CA GLN A 501 -57.29 -31.17 48.89
C GLN A 501 -58.64 -30.47 48.65
N LYS A 502 -58.66 -29.41 47.83
CA LYS A 502 -59.88 -28.70 47.46
C LYS A 502 -60.86 -29.60 46.70
N LEU A 503 -60.41 -30.33 45.69
CA LEU A 503 -61.23 -31.28 44.94
C LEU A 503 -61.77 -32.41 45.84
N ARG A 504 -60.98 -32.92 46.79
CA ARG A 504 -61.47 -33.88 47.80
C ARG A 504 -62.58 -33.29 48.67
N TYR A 505 -62.43 -32.03 49.10
CA TYR A 505 -63.45 -31.34 49.90
C TYR A 505 -64.74 -31.08 49.08
N GLU A 506 -64.61 -30.63 47.84
CA GLU A 506 -65.74 -30.40 46.92
C GLU A 506 -66.45 -31.71 46.56
N LEU A 507 -65.73 -32.81 46.37
CA LEU A 507 -66.31 -34.14 46.18
C LEU A 507 -67.13 -34.59 47.40
N ILE A 508 -66.57 -34.48 48.61
CA ILE A 508 -67.29 -34.81 49.87
C ILE A 508 -68.52 -33.91 50.07
N SER A 509 -68.44 -32.63 49.69
CA SER A 509 -69.55 -31.68 49.78
C SER A 509 -70.67 -31.99 48.78
N THR A 510 -70.32 -32.28 47.53
CA THR A 510 -71.28 -32.62 46.47
C THR A 510 -71.92 -33.99 46.68
N GLU A 511 -71.18 -34.96 47.23
CA GLU A 511 -71.73 -36.26 47.62
C GLU A 511 -72.81 -36.11 48.72
N LYS A 512 -72.57 -35.27 49.75
CA LYS A 512 -73.58 -34.95 50.78
C LYS A 512 -74.84 -34.35 50.19
N VAL A 513 -74.73 -33.28 49.39
CA VAL A 513 -75.90 -32.64 48.75
C VAL A 513 -76.64 -33.63 47.85
N SER A 514 -75.92 -34.53 47.16
CA SER A 514 -76.53 -35.59 46.33
C SER A 514 -77.23 -36.68 47.15
N ILE A 515 -76.86 -36.88 48.42
CA ILE A 515 -77.57 -37.78 49.36
C ILE A 515 -78.83 -37.08 49.88
N GLU A 516 -78.72 -35.84 50.33
CA GLU A 516 -79.83 -35.00 50.82
C GLU A 516 -80.92 -34.82 49.76
N GLN A 517 -80.53 -34.55 48.51
CA GLN A 517 -81.48 -34.45 47.39
C GLN A 517 -82.19 -35.78 47.07
N ARG A 518 -81.52 -36.93 47.17
CA ARG A 518 -82.16 -38.23 46.98
C ARG A 518 -83.22 -38.49 48.05
N GLN A 519 -82.88 -38.26 49.30
CA GLN A 519 -83.83 -38.38 50.43
C GLN A 519 -85.05 -37.47 50.26
N TYR A 520 -84.86 -36.25 49.72
CA TYR A 520 -85.95 -35.33 49.42
C TYR A 520 -86.87 -35.83 48.28
N TYR A 521 -86.30 -36.33 47.18
CA TYR A 521 -87.09 -36.87 46.07
C TYR A 521 -87.82 -38.16 46.43
N GLU A 522 -87.22 -39.03 47.25
CA GLU A 522 -87.86 -40.23 47.80
C GLU A 522 -89.11 -39.85 48.62
N GLN A 523 -89.02 -38.83 49.48
CA GLN A 523 -90.16 -38.30 50.25
C GLN A 523 -91.25 -37.68 49.33
N GLN A 524 -90.87 -36.89 48.32
CA GLN A 524 -91.86 -36.34 47.37
C GLN A 524 -92.60 -37.43 46.59
N ILE A 525 -91.89 -38.46 46.11
CA ILE A 525 -92.50 -39.58 45.37
C ILE A 525 -93.48 -40.32 46.26
N GLU A 526 -93.14 -40.58 47.53
CA GLU A 526 -94.04 -41.25 48.46
C GLU A 526 -95.29 -40.42 48.78
N GLN A 527 -95.17 -39.09 48.90
CA GLN A 527 -96.33 -38.21 49.10
C GLN A 527 -97.24 -38.17 47.84
N LEU A 528 -96.67 -37.97 46.65
CA LEU A 528 -97.43 -37.95 45.39
C LEU A 528 -98.17 -39.27 45.12
N GLN A 529 -97.66 -40.39 45.62
CA GLN A 529 -98.37 -41.68 45.56
C GLN A 529 -99.59 -41.73 46.49
N ARG A 530 -99.56 -41.06 47.66
CA ARG A 530 -100.72 -40.91 48.55
C ARG A 530 -101.76 -40.01 47.89
N ASP A 531 -101.37 -38.81 47.50
CA ASP A 531 -102.25 -37.81 46.88
C ASP A 531 -102.98 -38.38 45.64
N LYS A 532 -102.25 -39.09 44.77
CA LYS A 532 -102.81 -39.79 43.60
C LYS A 532 -103.86 -40.84 43.98
N ASN A 533 -103.64 -41.58 45.06
CA ASN A 533 -104.57 -42.61 45.53
C ASN A 533 -105.84 -42.00 46.17
N ASP A 534 -105.75 -40.80 46.74
CA ASP A 534 -106.88 -40.09 47.31
C ASP A 534 -107.69 -39.34 46.23
N LEU A 535 -107.05 -38.58 45.33
CA LEU A 535 -107.72 -37.99 44.16
C LEU A 535 -108.43 -39.03 43.30
N LYS A 536 -107.92 -40.27 43.24
CA LYS A 536 -108.62 -41.35 42.52
C LYS A 536 -109.96 -41.70 43.17
N LYS A 537 -110.04 -41.74 44.51
CA LYS A 537 -111.30 -41.98 45.24
C LYS A 537 -112.30 -40.85 44.97
N GLU A 538 -111.83 -39.60 45.00
CA GLU A 538 -112.65 -38.42 44.69
C GLU A 538 -113.15 -38.40 43.24
N LEU A 539 -112.32 -38.77 42.27
CA LEU A 539 -112.72 -38.89 40.87
C LEU A 539 -113.72 -40.03 40.62
N ASP A 540 -113.70 -41.06 41.45
CA ASP A 540 -114.69 -42.14 41.39
C ASP A 540 -116.03 -41.68 42.00
N THR A 541 -116.05 -40.93 43.12
CA THR A 541 -117.31 -40.37 43.68
C THR A 541 -117.93 -39.27 42.82
N VAL A 542 -117.13 -38.35 42.27
CA VAL A 542 -117.61 -37.29 41.35
C VAL A 542 -118.22 -37.88 40.07
N ARG A 543 -117.72 -39.03 39.60
CA ARG A 543 -118.27 -39.72 38.41
C ARG A 543 -119.68 -40.25 38.62
N ASP A 544 -120.04 -40.62 39.85
CA ASP A 544 -121.39 -41.09 40.16
C ASP A 544 -122.36 -39.91 40.33
N VAL A 545 -121.96 -38.81 40.97
CA VAL A 545 -122.76 -37.56 41.05
C VAL A 545 -123.03 -36.97 39.65
N LEU A 546 -122.07 -37.03 38.73
CA LEU A 546 -122.25 -36.53 37.36
C LEU A 546 -123.28 -37.32 36.54
N LYS A 547 -123.57 -38.58 36.87
CA LYS A 547 -124.66 -39.35 36.23
C LYS A 547 -126.02 -38.82 36.65
N GLU A 548 -126.20 -38.63 37.96
CA GLU A 548 -127.45 -38.15 38.57
C GLU A 548 -127.83 -36.76 38.04
N LEU A 549 -126.85 -35.86 37.89
CA LEU A 549 -127.07 -34.52 37.29
C LEU A 549 -127.40 -34.58 35.79
N HIS A 550 -126.84 -35.52 35.03
CA HIS A 550 -127.16 -35.68 33.60
C HIS A 550 -128.63 -36.07 33.38
N GLU A 551 -129.19 -36.88 34.28
CA GLU A 551 -130.58 -37.32 34.22
C GLU A 551 -131.56 -36.18 34.58
N GLN A 552 -131.14 -35.22 35.42
CA GLN A 552 -131.92 -34.00 35.70
C GLN A 552 -131.93 -33.01 34.52
N ILE A 553 -130.78 -32.72 33.92
CA ILE A 553 -130.63 -31.67 32.89
C ILE A 553 -131.48 -31.94 31.63
N ASN A 554 -131.60 -33.21 31.22
CA ASN A 554 -132.42 -33.60 30.07
C ASN A 554 -133.91 -33.20 30.20
N ASN A 555 -134.43 -32.98 31.41
CA ASN A 555 -135.83 -32.66 31.64
C ASN A 555 -136.18 -31.16 31.55
N GLN A 556 -135.19 -30.26 31.45
CA GLN A 556 -135.41 -28.82 31.71
C GLN A 556 -135.11 -27.86 30.55
N HIS A 557 -134.50 -28.31 29.46
CA HIS A 557 -133.98 -27.44 28.38
C HIS A 557 -135.02 -26.81 27.43
N ALA A 558 -136.30 -26.73 27.84
CA ALA A 558 -137.43 -26.48 26.93
C ALA A 558 -137.91 -25.01 26.81
N ILE A 559 -137.54 -24.08 27.71
CA ILE A 559 -138.21 -22.77 27.84
C ILE A 559 -137.25 -21.58 28.11
N ASN A 560 -137.35 -20.55 27.26
CA ASN A 560 -136.83 -19.16 27.37
C ASN A 560 -135.32 -18.86 27.18
N ASN A 561 -135.05 -17.60 26.77
CA ASN A 561 -133.84 -17.12 26.06
C ASN A 561 -133.88 -15.57 25.95
N ASP A 562 -132.83 -14.73 25.92
CA ASP A 562 -131.61 -14.59 26.78
C ASP A 562 -131.01 -13.14 26.56
N GLN A 563 -129.78 -12.85 27.04
CA GLN A 563 -128.98 -11.59 27.01
C GLN A 563 -129.21 -10.62 28.20
N ILE A 564 -128.31 -10.33 29.15
CA ILE A 564 -126.83 -10.45 29.37
C ILE A 564 -125.95 -9.22 29.00
N ASN A 565 -126.04 -8.20 29.88
CA ASN A 565 -124.92 -7.73 30.71
C ASN A 565 -123.49 -7.59 30.12
N THR A 566 -123.35 -6.97 28.93
CA THR A 566 -122.03 -6.71 28.31
C THR A 566 -121.65 -5.21 28.25
N LEU A 567 -122.23 -4.37 29.13
CA LEU A 567 -122.22 -2.90 28.95
C LEU A 567 -121.35 -2.06 29.90
N LYS A 568 -121.09 -2.49 31.14
CA LYS A 568 -120.48 -1.60 32.17
C LYS A 568 -119.00 -1.26 32.00
N LEU A 569 -118.27 -1.89 31.06
CA LEU A 569 -116.83 -1.66 30.88
C LEU A 569 -116.48 -0.63 29.77
N LYS A 570 -117.48 0.00 29.13
CA LYS A 570 -117.28 0.95 28.02
C LYS A 570 -117.38 2.43 28.41
N GLU A 571 -117.81 2.73 29.64
CA GLU A 571 -118.21 4.09 30.04
C GLU A 571 -117.01 4.95 30.51
N ASP A 572 -116.11 4.40 31.34
CA ASP A 572 -114.99 5.13 31.96
C ASP A 572 -113.91 5.65 30.98
N LEU A 573 -113.70 4.98 29.84
CA LEU A 573 -112.62 5.33 28.91
C LEU A 573 -112.85 6.66 28.16
N LEU A 574 -114.12 6.99 27.85
CA LEU A 574 -114.46 8.22 27.12
C LEU A 574 -114.24 9.50 27.95
N ALA A 575 -114.38 9.43 29.27
CA ALA A 575 -114.27 10.60 30.15
C ALA A 575 -112.85 11.15 30.31
N LYS A 576 -111.81 10.38 29.94
CA LYS A 576 -110.40 10.81 30.02
C LYS A 576 -109.94 11.62 28.82
N GLU A 577 -110.52 11.38 27.64
CA GLU A 577 -110.06 11.91 26.36
C GLU A 577 -110.33 13.41 26.21
N THR A 578 -111.45 13.90 26.76
CA THR A 578 -111.87 15.31 26.70
C THR A 578 -110.95 16.27 27.46
N ASN A 579 -110.37 15.84 28.57
CA ASN A 579 -109.56 16.70 29.44
C ASN A 579 -108.18 17.05 28.82
N LEU A 580 -107.65 16.18 27.96
CA LEU A 580 -106.37 16.42 27.28
C LEU A 580 -106.44 17.62 26.33
N PHE A 581 -107.57 17.78 25.64
CA PHE A 581 -107.77 18.80 24.62
C PHE A 581 -107.69 20.24 25.15
N GLN A 582 -108.19 20.48 26.37
CA GLN A 582 -108.19 21.82 26.98
C GLN A 582 -106.76 22.31 27.32
N ALA A 583 -105.91 21.42 27.84
CA ALA A 583 -104.52 21.75 28.16
C ALA A 583 -103.70 22.16 26.92
N GLN A 584 -104.03 21.60 25.75
CA GLN A 584 -103.38 21.94 24.48
C GLN A 584 -103.60 23.40 24.04
N SER A 585 -104.72 24.03 24.44
CA SER A 585 -105.08 25.39 24.02
C SER A 585 -104.21 26.45 24.68
N ILE A 586 -104.08 26.39 26.01
CA ILE A 586 -103.38 27.40 26.84
C ILE A 586 -101.90 27.52 26.45
N ILE A 587 -101.29 26.40 26.02
CA ILE A 587 -99.89 26.35 25.57
C ILE A 587 -99.67 27.19 24.29
N ASN A 588 -100.69 27.44 23.47
CA ASN A 588 -100.58 28.26 22.26
C ASN A 588 -100.69 29.76 22.54
N GLU A 589 -101.40 30.17 23.61
CA GLU A 589 -101.50 31.59 23.99
C GLU A 589 -100.18 32.10 24.56
N LEU A 590 -99.54 31.36 25.47
CA LEU A 590 -98.23 31.71 26.03
C LEU A 590 -97.10 31.78 24.98
N LYS A 591 -97.21 31.02 23.87
CA LYS A 591 -96.29 31.15 22.73
C LYS A 591 -96.45 32.46 21.97
N LYS A 592 -97.65 33.02 21.94
CA LYS A 592 -97.97 34.25 21.18
C LYS A 592 -97.39 35.48 21.87
N GLU A 593 -97.51 35.56 23.19
CA GLU A 593 -96.89 36.62 24.01
C GLU A 593 -95.36 36.61 23.87
N LEU A 594 -94.73 35.42 23.85
CA LEU A 594 -93.29 35.28 23.69
C LEU A 594 -92.78 35.75 22.31
N GLU A 595 -93.57 35.59 21.25
CA GLU A 595 -93.21 36.12 19.93
C GLU A 595 -93.42 37.63 19.84
N GLN A 596 -94.45 38.18 20.50
CA GLN A 596 -94.70 39.62 20.55
C GLN A 596 -93.56 40.37 21.28
N ALA A 597 -93.01 39.77 22.35
CA ALA A 597 -91.80 40.29 23.02
C ALA A 597 -90.53 40.24 22.14
N ARG A 598 -90.51 39.42 21.07
CA ARG A 598 -89.42 39.44 20.07
C ARG A 598 -89.59 40.57 19.06
N GLU A 599 -90.83 40.92 18.69
CA GLU A 599 -91.12 42.08 17.83
C GLU A 599 -90.68 43.40 18.50
N GLU A 600 -90.87 43.53 19.82
CA GLU A 600 -90.32 44.67 20.59
C GLU A 600 -88.79 44.73 20.55
N MET A 601 -88.10 43.58 20.61
CA MET A 601 -86.64 43.53 20.50
C MET A 601 -86.13 43.88 19.09
N ILE A 602 -86.87 43.49 18.04
CA ILE A 602 -86.53 43.80 16.64
C ILE A 602 -86.74 45.29 16.34
N THR A 603 -87.87 45.87 16.75
CA THR A 603 -88.19 47.30 16.50
C THR A 603 -87.21 48.25 17.20
N LEU A 604 -86.66 47.86 18.36
CA LEU A 604 -85.53 48.55 19.00
C LEU A 604 -84.25 48.50 18.15
N GLN A 605 -83.92 47.36 17.53
CA GLN A 605 -82.76 47.23 16.63
C GLN A 605 -82.95 48.05 15.34
N GLU A 606 -84.14 48.03 14.74
CA GLU A 606 -84.44 48.80 13.52
C GLU A 606 -84.41 50.32 13.75
N THR A 607 -84.81 50.80 14.93
CA THR A 607 -84.84 52.25 15.21
C THR A 607 -83.48 52.80 15.66
N VAL A 608 -82.58 51.97 16.21
CA VAL A 608 -81.16 52.34 16.34
C VAL A 608 -80.49 52.54 14.96
N HIS A 609 -80.97 51.85 13.92
CA HIS A 609 -80.56 52.11 12.53
C HIS A 609 -81.13 53.44 11.98
N LYS A 610 -82.32 53.88 12.43
CA LYS A 610 -82.83 55.24 12.18
C LYS A 610 -82.01 56.32 12.87
N GLU A 611 -81.67 56.18 14.15
CA GLU A 611 -80.79 57.13 14.88
C GLU A 611 -79.48 57.39 14.11
N CYS A 612 -78.89 56.37 13.49
CA CYS A 612 -77.70 56.51 12.66
C CYS A 612 -77.96 57.26 11.34
N THR A 613 -79.07 57.01 10.65
CA THR A 613 -79.39 57.63 9.36
C THR A 613 -79.99 59.04 9.49
N GLU A 614 -80.74 59.33 10.57
CA GLU A 614 -81.23 60.67 10.90
C GLU A 614 -80.08 61.59 11.36
N ARG A 615 -79.08 61.06 12.08
CA ARG A 615 -77.80 61.77 12.35
C ARG A 615 -77.01 62.12 11.09
N GLU A 616 -77.25 61.42 9.99
CA GLU A 616 -76.63 61.71 8.69
C GLU A 616 -77.48 62.74 7.94
N GLN A 617 -78.81 62.57 7.87
CA GLN A 617 -79.72 63.49 7.16
C GLN A 617 -79.88 64.88 7.82
N LEU A 618 -79.83 65.00 9.14
CA LEU A 618 -79.88 66.31 9.82
C LEU A 618 -78.50 66.97 9.97
N LYS A 619 -77.42 66.25 9.65
CA LYS A 619 -76.10 66.84 9.38
C LYS A 619 -76.16 67.76 8.16
N ASP A 620 -76.91 67.37 7.14
CA ASP A 620 -77.16 68.18 5.94
C ASP A 620 -78.09 69.37 6.23
N SER A 621 -79.10 69.18 7.10
CA SER A 621 -79.98 70.29 7.54
C SER A 621 -79.24 71.39 8.32
N LEU A 622 -78.16 71.04 9.02
CA LEU A 622 -77.26 72.00 9.70
C LEU A 622 -76.45 72.87 8.71
N ILE A 623 -76.47 72.51 7.41
CA ILE A 623 -75.78 73.22 6.33
C ILE A 623 -76.74 74.19 5.60
N GLU A 624 -78.00 73.79 5.30
CA GLU A 624 -78.97 74.67 4.62
C GLU A 624 -79.49 75.81 5.50
N ALA A 625 -79.98 75.54 6.72
CA ALA A 625 -80.61 76.58 7.56
C ALA A 625 -79.62 77.66 8.04
N ARG A 626 -78.32 77.35 8.03
CA ARG A 626 -77.22 78.27 8.35
C ARG A 626 -77.16 79.49 7.40
N GLN A 627 -77.86 79.42 6.26
CA GLN A 627 -77.95 80.48 5.25
C GLN A 627 -79.11 81.46 5.47
N GLN A 628 -80.07 81.17 6.36
CA GLN A 628 -81.14 82.12 6.78
C GLN A 628 -80.89 82.76 8.16
N LEU A 629 -79.62 82.86 8.56
CA LEU A 629 -79.14 83.87 9.53
C LEU A 629 -79.19 85.31 8.96
N LEU A 630 -79.51 85.45 7.68
CA LEU A 630 -79.81 86.70 6.97
C LEU A 630 -81.28 87.09 7.21
N ALA A 631 -81.60 88.31 7.60
CA ALA A 631 -81.54 89.52 6.77
C ALA A 631 -82.42 89.40 5.51
N MET A 632 -83.63 89.98 5.44
CA MET A 632 -84.32 90.80 6.46
C MET A 632 -84.76 89.95 7.67
N LYS A 633 -85.77 90.40 8.44
CA LYS A 633 -86.79 89.52 9.04
C LYS A 633 -87.58 88.66 8.01
N LYS A 634 -86.96 88.18 6.90
CA LYS A 634 -87.61 87.53 5.76
C LYS A 634 -86.70 86.59 4.93
N ASN A 635 -87.10 85.33 4.85
CA ASN A 635 -87.46 84.56 3.64
C ASN A 635 -86.47 84.38 2.46
N GLY A 636 -86.17 83.12 2.08
CA GLY A 636 -85.83 82.79 0.67
C GLY A 636 -85.44 81.33 0.28
N VAL A 637 -86.35 80.60 -0.39
CA VAL A 637 -86.20 79.92 -1.73
C VAL A 637 -85.16 78.79 -2.00
N LEU A 638 -85.66 77.54 -2.17
CA LEU A 638 -85.39 76.44 -3.17
C LEU A 638 -84.04 75.64 -3.36
N SER A 639 -84.14 74.29 -3.21
CA SER A 639 -83.86 73.21 -4.22
C SER A 639 -82.47 72.57 -4.53
N GLY A 640 -82.19 71.36 -3.99
CA GLY A 640 -82.36 70.05 -4.72
C GLY A 640 -81.19 69.18 -5.31
N LYS A 641 -81.40 67.83 -5.30
CA LYS A 641 -80.94 66.71 -6.20
C LYS A 641 -79.78 65.71 -5.88
N THR A 642 -80.08 64.42 -6.17
CA THR A 642 -79.24 63.22 -6.53
C THR A 642 -78.32 62.53 -5.48
N GLY A 643 -78.18 61.17 -5.44
CA GLY A 643 -78.92 60.07 -6.10
C GLY A 643 -78.21 58.67 -6.12
N ARG A 644 -78.98 57.58 -6.41
CA ARG A 644 -78.62 56.12 -6.52
C ARG A 644 -78.39 55.38 -5.17
N SER A 645 -78.71 54.08 -4.96
CA SER A 645 -79.42 52.97 -5.69
C SER A 645 -79.38 51.68 -4.81
N LEU A 646 -80.06 50.51 -4.92
CA LEU A 646 -81.34 49.85 -5.37
C LEU A 646 -81.15 48.32 -4.96
N HIS A 647 -82.01 47.28 -4.98
CA HIS A 647 -83.41 46.84 -5.29
C HIS A 647 -83.50 45.36 -4.74
N SER A 648 -84.59 44.57 -4.69
CA SER A 648 -86.03 44.71 -4.33
C SER A 648 -86.70 43.28 -4.28
N PRO A 649 -87.66 42.96 -3.37
CA PRO A 649 -88.15 41.57 -3.14
C PRO A 649 -89.61 41.25 -3.58
N PRO A 650 -90.02 39.95 -3.65
CA PRO A 650 -91.42 39.47 -3.63
C PRO A 650 -92.06 39.53 -2.22
N VAL A 651 -93.38 39.44 -1.94
CA VAL A 651 -94.65 39.14 -2.69
C VAL A 651 -95.21 37.69 -2.53
N ALA A 652 -96.54 37.58 -2.40
CA ALA A 652 -97.31 36.46 -1.83
C ALA A 652 -98.42 35.88 -2.76
N PHE A 653 -99.01 34.74 -2.38
CA PHE A 653 -100.36 34.16 -2.66
C PHE A 653 -100.39 32.81 -1.85
N GLU A 654 -101.26 32.48 -0.89
CA GLU A 654 -102.73 32.33 -0.79
C GLU A 654 -103.28 30.92 -1.21
N GLU A 655 -104.23 30.40 -0.41
CA GLU A 655 -105.36 29.50 -0.79
C GLU A 655 -105.35 27.94 -0.60
N ILE A 656 -106.51 27.42 -0.12
CA ILE A 656 -107.20 26.10 -0.24
C ILE A 656 -106.72 24.77 0.45
N GLU A 657 -107.43 24.43 1.54
CA GLU A 657 -108.31 23.25 1.79
C GLU A 657 -107.99 21.75 1.46
N ARG A 658 -108.30 20.90 2.47
CA ARG A 658 -109.07 19.60 2.48
C ARG A 658 -108.47 18.21 2.11
N ARG A 659 -108.53 17.34 3.14
CA ARG A 659 -109.11 15.95 3.19
C ARG A 659 -108.39 14.77 2.49
N VAL A 660 -108.87 13.55 2.86
CA VAL A 660 -108.66 12.22 2.22
C VAL A 660 -107.26 11.62 2.45
N SER A 661 -107.05 10.36 2.88
CA SER A 661 -107.86 9.31 3.53
C SER A 661 -106.90 8.26 4.16
N GLY A 662 -107.41 7.14 4.71
CA GLY A 662 -106.60 5.92 4.94
C GLY A 662 -106.27 5.16 3.62
N PRO A 663 -105.98 3.84 3.61
CA PRO A 663 -106.21 2.87 4.71
C PRO A 663 -105.16 1.74 4.88
N LEU A 664 -105.52 0.78 5.76
CA LEU A 664 -105.37 -0.69 5.66
C LEU A 664 -105.60 -1.30 4.25
N PRO A 665 -105.49 -2.64 3.98
CA PRO A 665 -104.84 -3.77 4.67
C PRO A 665 -104.15 -4.85 3.73
N ILE A 666 -103.65 -5.94 4.34
CA ILE A 666 -103.77 -7.40 3.98
C ILE A 666 -103.93 -7.83 2.49
N SER A 667 -103.01 -8.68 2.02
CA SER A 667 -103.27 -10.01 1.36
C SER A 667 -101.96 -10.85 1.43
N HIS A 668 -101.88 -12.16 1.72
CA HIS A 668 -102.40 -13.34 1.00
C HIS A 668 -101.79 -13.52 -0.42
N GLN A 669 -101.32 -14.70 -0.87
CA GLN A 669 -101.29 -16.05 -0.25
C GLN A 669 -100.32 -17.00 -1.03
N GLN A 670 -99.87 -18.10 -0.42
CA GLN A 670 -99.36 -19.34 -1.08
C GLN A 670 -98.04 -19.23 -1.93
N ASN A 671 -97.29 -20.29 -2.28
CA ASN A 671 -97.18 -21.69 -1.80
C ASN A 671 -95.77 -22.25 -2.13
N GLN A 672 -95.20 -23.10 -1.26
CA GLN A 672 -94.16 -24.13 -1.57
C GLN A 672 -92.80 -23.64 -2.17
N GLN A 673 -91.68 -24.38 -2.15
CA GLN A 673 -91.40 -25.80 -1.91
C GLN A 673 -89.99 -26.01 -1.28
N TYR A 674 -89.64 -27.25 -0.92
CA TYR A 674 -88.31 -27.72 -0.44
C TYR A 674 -87.21 -27.68 -1.55
N PRO A 675 -85.88 -27.87 -1.32
CA PRO A 675 -85.24 -28.70 -0.26
C PRO A 675 -83.93 -28.16 0.41
N SER A 676 -83.25 -29.06 1.14
CA SER A 676 -82.23 -28.86 2.20
C SER A 676 -80.74 -29.01 1.74
N ILE A 677 -79.79 -29.14 2.72
CA ILE A 677 -78.38 -29.65 2.66
C ILE A 677 -77.28 -28.58 2.39
N VAL A 678 -76.12 -28.49 3.09
CA VAL A 678 -75.69 -28.95 4.45
C VAL A 678 -74.35 -28.27 4.90
N HIS A 679 -74.15 -28.12 6.23
CA HIS A 679 -72.90 -27.95 7.02
C HIS A 679 -71.91 -26.74 6.91
N ASN A 680 -71.48 -26.37 8.13
CA ASN A 680 -70.12 -26.08 8.64
C ASN A 680 -69.50 -24.65 8.73
N GLN A 681 -69.41 -24.24 10.00
CA GLN A 681 -68.22 -23.76 10.74
C GLN A 681 -67.82 -22.26 10.74
N ASN A 682 -68.04 -21.72 11.94
CA ASN A 682 -67.09 -20.97 12.78
C ASN A 682 -66.74 -19.51 12.42
N SER A 683 -67.25 -18.64 13.29
CA SER A 683 -66.96 -17.23 13.51
C SER A 683 -66.96 -17.03 15.05
N SER A 684 -66.24 -16.11 15.69
CA SER A 684 -65.02 -15.33 15.38
C SER A 684 -64.64 -14.52 16.64
N PHE A 685 -63.39 -14.04 16.78
CA PHE A 685 -63.06 -12.66 17.26
C PHE A 685 -61.54 -12.37 17.08
N VAL A 686 -61.10 -11.42 16.23
CA VAL A 686 -60.68 -9.99 16.49
C VAL A 686 -59.71 -9.84 17.70
N GLN A 687 -58.54 -9.16 17.67
CA GLN A 687 -58.04 -7.91 17.02
C GLN A 687 -56.51 -8.02 16.70
N SER A 688 -55.80 -7.16 15.93
CA SER A 688 -56.09 -5.91 15.16
C SER A 688 -54.97 -5.56 14.13
N GLU A 689 -55.27 -4.60 13.22
CA GLU A 689 -54.33 -3.63 12.57
C GLU A 689 -53.40 -4.06 11.39
N PRO A 690 -52.95 -3.13 10.50
CA PRO A 690 -53.57 -3.13 9.15
C PRO A 690 -52.69 -2.93 7.89
N SER A 691 -53.29 -3.29 6.74
CA SER A 691 -53.24 -2.61 5.43
C SER A 691 -51.87 -2.27 4.78
N THR A 692 -51.38 -3.17 3.93
CA THR A 692 -50.41 -2.87 2.86
C THR A 692 -51.06 -2.14 1.67
N ARG A 693 -50.29 -1.32 0.94
CA ARG A 693 -50.60 -0.95 -0.45
C ARG A 693 -49.38 -0.46 -1.23
N ASP A 694 -48.80 -1.33 -2.04
CA ASP A 694 -47.86 -0.95 -3.10
C ASP A 694 -48.61 -0.39 -4.32
N ASN A 695 -48.00 0.55 -5.05
CA ASN A 695 -48.11 0.60 -6.51
C ASN A 695 -47.11 1.54 -7.20
N THR A 696 -46.71 1.13 -8.41
CA THR A 696 -46.21 1.94 -9.54
C THR A 696 -44.89 2.75 -9.46
N LEU A 697 -43.98 2.35 -10.37
CA LEU A 697 -43.03 3.14 -11.18
C LEU A 697 -43.61 4.48 -11.72
N PRO A 698 -42.83 5.43 -12.31
CA PRO A 698 -41.53 5.27 -12.99
C PRO A 698 -40.53 6.44 -12.77
N GLY A 699 -39.52 6.59 -13.65
CA GLY A 699 -38.98 7.90 -13.98
C GLY A 699 -37.47 7.99 -14.21
N ASP A 700 -37.09 8.34 -15.45
CA ASP A 700 -35.73 8.61 -15.91
C ASP A 700 -35.00 9.73 -15.14
N THR A 701 -33.66 9.67 -15.11
CA THR A 701 -32.82 10.80 -15.56
C THR A 701 -31.41 10.33 -15.88
N ALA A 702 -30.70 11.09 -16.72
CA ALA A 702 -29.40 10.69 -17.27
C ALA A 702 -28.28 11.68 -16.93
N ASP A 703 -27.06 11.21 -17.23
CA ASP A 703 -25.92 11.99 -17.72
C ASP A 703 -25.03 12.77 -16.73
N LEU A 704 -23.77 12.96 -17.17
CA LEU A 704 -22.80 14.01 -16.80
C LEU A 704 -22.39 14.13 -15.29
N MET A 705 -21.11 14.15 -14.89
CA MET A 705 -19.89 14.65 -15.57
C MET A 705 -18.60 13.88 -15.22
N ALA A 706 -17.55 14.13 -16.01
CA ALA A 706 -16.21 13.60 -15.81
C ALA A 706 -15.46 14.21 -14.61
N ARG A 707 -14.51 13.46 -14.03
CA ARG A 707 -13.47 13.99 -13.15
C ARG A 707 -12.25 14.46 -13.97
N PRO A 708 -11.62 15.61 -13.62
CA PRO A 708 -10.38 16.05 -14.24
C PRO A 708 -9.16 15.25 -13.72
N MET A 709 -8.05 15.31 -14.46
CA MET A 709 -6.73 14.87 -13.98
C MET A 709 -5.72 16.02 -13.97
N SER A 710 -5.26 16.38 -12.77
CA SER A 710 -4.08 17.19 -12.45
C SER A 710 -3.86 17.15 -10.93
N SER A 711 -2.65 17.27 -10.35
CA SER A 711 -1.31 17.29 -10.93
C SER A 711 -0.27 16.65 -10.00
N SER A 712 0.86 16.24 -10.59
CA SER A 712 2.24 16.19 -10.05
C SER A 712 2.51 16.16 -8.53
N TYR A 713 3.34 15.19 -8.12
CA TYR A 713 4.23 15.31 -6.97
C TYR A 713 5.08 16.59 -7.00
N GLY A 714 5.42 17.11 -5.82
CA GLY A 714 6.47 18.11 -5.65
C GLY A 714 7.43 17.73 -4.52
N VAL A 715 8.72 17.57 -4.84
CA VAL A 715 9.82 17.53 -3.87
C VAL A 715 10.85 18.55 -4.36
N SER A 716 11.29 19.44 -3.47
CA SER A 716 12.09 20.62 -3.81
C SER A 716 13.55 20.46 -3.38
N TYR A 717 14.50 20.98 -4.16
CA TYR A 717 15.71 21.60 -3.61
C TYR A 717 16.35 22.66 -4.52
N ARG A 718 16.54 23.85 -3.91
CA ARG A 718 17.48 24.97 -4.25
C ARG A 718 17.22 25.83 -5.50
N HIS A 719 17.54 27.12 -5.34
CA HIS A 719 17.39 28.20 -6.33
C HIS A 719 18.71 28.59 -7.01
N LYS A 720 18.63 29.09 -8.26
CA LYS A 720 19.13 30.43 -8.69
C LYS A 720 18.40 30.84 -10.01
N PRO A 721 18.34 32.13 -10.42
CA PRO A 721 17.14 32.64 -11.11
C PRO A 721 17.32 33.33 -12.48
N LEU A 722 16.18 33.46 -13.22
CA LEU A 722 15.87 34.36 -14.36
C LEU A 722 16.58 34.10 -15.71
N PRO A 723 16.04 34.57 -16.86
CA PRO A 723 14.80 35.33 -17.11
C PRO A 723 13.71 34.56 -17.92
N PRO A 724 12.48 35.09 -18.11
CA PRO A 724 11.33 34.35 -18.67
C PRO A 724 10.97 34.66 -20.14
N ILE A 725 10.40 33.69 -20.87
CA ILE A 725 9.69 33.92 -22.16
C ILE A 725 8.35 33.15 -22.22
N ASN A 726 7.29 33.94 -22.25
CA ASN A 726 5.98 33.82 -22.93
C ASN A 726 5.51 32.45 -23.51
N PRO A 727 4.35 31.90 -23.07
CA PRO A 727 3.72 30.72 -23.66
C PRO A 727 2.63 31.07 -24.70
N GLN A 728 2.90 30.87 -25.98
CA GLN A 728 1.88 30.80 -27.04
C GLN A 728 2.23 29.72 -28.08
N GLN A 729 1.43 28.66 -28.16
CA GLN A 729 0.60 28.37 -29.34
C GLN A 729 -0.31 27.15 -29.07
N LEU A 730 -1.42 27.08 -29.81
CA LEU A 730 -2.56 26.18 -29.54
C LEU A 730 -2.90 25.35 -30.80
N GLN A 731 -3.45 24.16 -30.59
CA GLN A 731 -4.32 23.41 -31.53
C GLN A 731 -3.88 23.27 -33.01
N GLN A 732 -3.43 22.06 -33.36
CA GLN A 732 -3.78 21.32 -34.59
C GLN A 732 -3.11 19.92 -34.52
N GLN A 733 -3.69 18.80 -34.96
CA GLN A 733 -4.98 18.52 -35.64
C GLN A 733 -5.70 17.34 -34.96
N GLN A 734 -7.01 17.23 -35.16
CA GLN A 734 -7.72 15.93 -35.15
C GLN A 734 -8.18 15.62 -36.57
N GLN A 735 -8.05 14.37 -37.02
CA GLN A 735 -9.16 13.59 -37.62
C GLN A 735 -8.73 12.19 -38.10
N GLY A 736 -9.57 11.19 -37.78
CA GLY A 736 -9.86 10.06 -38.67
C GLY A 736 -8.87 8.89 -38.74
N ARG A 737 -9.27 7.74 -38.18
CA ARG A 737 -9.88 6.64 -38.97
C ARG A 737 -10.57 5.60 -38.05
N ARG A 738 -11.47 4.80 -38.64
CA ARG A 738 -12.24 3.75 -37.93
C ARG A 738 -11.58 2.38 -38.09
N GLY A 739 -11.62 1.58 -37.02
CA GLY A 739 -11.95 0.15 -37.05
C GLY A 739 -10.90 -0.85 -37.56
N SER A 740 -10.49 -1.79 -36.70
CA SER A 740 -10.46 -3.23 -36.99
C SER A 740 -10.08 -4.04 -35.74
N VAL A 741 -10.46 -5.32 -35.71
CA VAL A 741 -10.03 -6.33 -34.73
C VAL A 741 -9.50 -7.52 -35.51
N PRO A 742 -8.24 -7.93 -35.27
CA PRO A 742 -7.95 -9.32 -34.91
C PRO A 742 -7.16 -9.38 -33.59
N SER A 743 -7.34 -10.36 -32.71
CA SER A 743 -7.11 -11.81 -32.87
C SER A 743 -5.64 -12.20 -33.05
N THR A 744 -5.06 -12.68 -31.94
CA THR A 744 -3.87 -13.54 -31.78
C THR A 744 -2.80 -13.59 -32.89
N ASN A 745 -1.57 -13.14 -32.55
CA ASN A 745 -0.35 -13.64 -33.20
C ASN A 745 0.76 -13.91 -32.16
N LYS A 746 0.88 -15.17 -31.71
CA LYS A 746 1.87 -15.57 -30.67
C LYS A 746 3.33 -15.37 -31.11
N ALA A 747 3.61 -15.37 -32.42
CA ALA A 747 4.96 -15.22 -32.96
C ALA A 747 5.55 -13.83 -32.65
N GLU A 748 4.76 -12.76 -32.77
CA GLU A 748 5.25 -11.39 -32.54
C GLU A 748 5.53 -11.10 -31.06
N GLN A 749 4.73 -11.66 -30.13
CA GLN A 749 5.04 -11.60 -28.70
C GLN A 749 6.34 -12.34 -28.35
N LEU A 750 6.61 -13.48 -29.00
CA LEU A 750 7.87 -14.20 -28.85
C LEU A 750 9.06 -13.38 -29.36
N LEU A 751 8.93 -12.76 -30.54
CA LEU A 751 9.98 -11.94 -31.15
C LEU A 751 10.27 -10.68 -30.31
N GLU A 752 9.26 -9.99 -29.79
CA GLU A 752 9.45 -8.81 -28.95
C GLU A 752 9.98 -9.15 -27.55
N ASN A 753 9.63 -10.32 -26.99
CA ASN A 753 10.25 -10.83 -25.78
C ASN A 753 11.73 -11.18 -26.00
N GLN A 754 12.11 -11.80 -27.13
CA GLN A 754 13.52 -12.00 -27.49
C GLN A 754 14.26 -10.66 -27.64
N ARG A 755 13.64 -9.64 -28.29
CA ARG A 755 14.21 -8.28 -28.37
C ARG A 755 14.31 -7.58 -27.02
N ARG A 756 13.45 -7.90 -26.04
CA ARG A 756 13.57 -7.41 -24.65
C ARG A 756 14.73 -8.09 -23.92
N ILE A 757 14.86 -9.41 -24.03
CA ILE A 757 15.97 -10.18 -23.45
C ILE A 757 17.32 -9.71 -24.03
N ALA A 758 17.41 -9.50 -25.35
CA ALA A 758 18.61 -8.96 -26.00
C ALA A 758 18.98 -7.55 -25.52
N ARG A 759 17.98 -6.67 -25.30
CA ARG A 759 18.20 -5.35 -24.68
C ARG A 759 18.64 -5.45 -23.23
N PHE A 760 18.12 -6.40 -22.46
CA PHE A 760 18.49 -6.62 -21.06
C PHE A 760 19.93 -7.15 -20.92
N ILE A 761 20.32 -8.12 -21.76
CA ILE A 761 21.70 -8.65 -21.83
C ILE A 761 22.68 -7.55 -22.27
N LYS A 762 22.29 -6.67 -23.20
CA LYS A 762 23.09 -5.50 -23.60
C LYS A 762 23.18 -4.41 -22.51
N HIS A 763 22.43 -4.52 -21.41
CA HIS A 763 22.50 -3.61 -20.26
C HIS A 763 23.27 -4.19 -19.06
N ILE A 764 23.72 -5.46 -19.15
CA ILE A 764 24.48 -6.21 -18.15
C ILE A 764 25.96 -6.37 -18.57
N LYS A 765 26.29 -5.98 -19.81
CA LYS A 765 27.64 -5.72 -20.30
C LYS A 765 27.86 -4.22 -20.45
#